data_AF-A0A565AZY8-F1
#
_entry.id   AF-A0A565AZY8-F1
#
_cell.length_a   1.000
_cell.length_b   1.000
_cell.length_c   1.000
_cell.angle_alpha   90.00
_cell.angle_beta   90.00
_cell.angle_gamma   90.00
#
_symmetry.space_group_name_H-M   'P 1'
#
loop_
_entity.id
_entity.type
_entity.pdbx_description
1 polymer ?
#
loop_
_entity_poly.entity_id
_entity_poly.type
_entity_poly.pdbx_seq_one_letter_code
_entity_poly.pdbx_strand_id
1 'polypeptide(L)'
;MSGFDGVENQMNGPDLTPRLSQDPRDQPLSLLSSSPCFPITLKVTRTQSQAPNRNGKIKRLLGIENQPSDVETRSTTTEERTILKGVTGMISPGEFMAVLGPSGSGKSTLLNAISGRLHGSALTGKILANDGKLTKQTLKRTGFVAQDDLLYPHLTVRETLFFVALLRLPKTLTRDDKIKAAESVISELGLGKCENTIVGNTFIRGISGGERKRVSIAHELLINPSLLVLDEPTSGLDATAALRLVQTLAGLAHEKGKTVVTSIHQPSSRVFQMFDSVLLLSEGKSLFFGQGRDAMPYFESIGFSPAFPMNPADFLLDLANGVSQIDGETEREKPNVRQTLAVAYDTLLAPRVKTCIETSHSSQENALFVKTRENAGGIMSGLTTWFSQLCILLHRLLKERRHESFDGLRVFQVVAASVLCGLMWWHSDYRDVHDRLGLLFFISIFWGVLPSFNAVFTFPQERAIFSRERASGMYTLSSYFMAHVLGSLSMELVLPAAFLTLTYWMVGLRPGLVPYLLTLSILLLYVLVSQGLGLALGAAIMDAKKASTIVTVTMLAFVLTGGYYVNKVPSGMVWMKYVSTTFYCYRILIAIQYGNGEKILRMYGCESKGAGAAAATTAGCKFVEEEVIGDIGLWTSVSALFLMFVGYRVLAYLALRRIKL
;
A
#
# COMPACT_ATOMS: atom_id res chain seq x y z
N MET A 1 -5.26 65.89 -20.98
CA MET A 1 -5.30 67.22 -21.61
C MET A 1 -4.59 67.13 -22.96
N SER A 2 -5.13 67.83 -23.96
CA SER A 2 -4.90 67.78 -25.43
C SER A 2 -5.25 66.43 -26.10
N GLY A 3 -6.39 66.22 -26.78
CA GLY A 3 -7.21 67.11 -27.65
C GLY A 3 -6.63 67.05 -29.08
N PHE A 4 -7.30 66.61 -30.15
CA PHE A 4 -8.53 67.10 -30.81
C PHE A 4 -8.94 66.04 -31.86
N ASP A 5 -10.19 65.56 -32.00
CA ASP A 5 -11.42 66.17 -32.54
C ASP A 5 -11.51 66.35 -34.07
N GLY A 6 -12.61 65.84 -34.65
CA GLY A 6 -13.06 66.07 -36.04
C GLY A 6 -13.72 64.83 -36.71
N VAL A 7 -15.00 64.49 -36.45
CA VAL A 7 -16.22 64.89 -37.24
C VAL A 7 -16.37 64.02 -38.53
N GLU A 8 -17.46 63.33 -38.90
CA GLU A 8 -18.90 63.39 -38.62
C GLU A 8 -19.66 62.13 -39.16
N ASN A 9 -20.85 61.87 -38.59
CA ASN A 9 -22.10 61.35 -39.21
C ASN A 9 -22.17 59.97 -39.92
N GLN A 10 -22.98 59.04 -39.37
CA GLN A 10 -24.39 58.76 -39.76
C GLN A 10 -24.87 57.32 -39.45
N MET A 11 -26.14 57.28 -39.04
CA MET A 11 -27.07 56.19 -38.67
C MET A 11 -27.10 54.88 -39.50
N ASN A 12 -27.64 53.85 -38.81
CA ASN A 12 -28.38 52.64 -39.24
C ASN A 12 -27.62 51.29 -39.31
N GLY A 13 -28.01 50.35 -38.43
CA GLY A 13 -27.82 48.89 -38.62
C GLY A 13 -28.95 48.28 -39.48
N PRO A 14 -29.19 46.95 -39.50
CA PRO A 14 -28.52 45.86 -38.75
C PRO A 14 -28.12 44.61 -39.59
N ASP A 15 -27.47 43.65 -38.89
CA ASP A 15 -27.40 42.19 -39.11
C ASP A 15 -26.88 41.56 -40.43
N LEU A 16 -25.76 40.82 -40.38
CA LEU A 16 -25.74 39.34 -40.27
C LEU A 16 -24.33 38.74 -40.52
N THR A 17 -23.85 37.99 -39.52
CA THR A 17 -22.80 36.94 -39.53
C THR A 17 -21.32 37.34 -39.65
N PRO A 18 -20.47 36.84 -38.73
CA PRO A 18 -19.13 36.40 -39.07
C PRO A 18 -18.96 34.90 -38.87
N ARG A 19 -18.34 34.29 -39.88
CA ARG A 19 -17.94 32.88 -39.97
C ARG A 19 -17.08 32.46 -38.78
N LEU A 20 -17.44 31.33 -38.15
CA LEU A 20 -16.55 30.59 -37.25
C LEU A 20 -15.36 30.02 -38.03
N SER A 21 -14.16 30.41 -37.65
CA SER A 21 -12.92 29.70 -37.95
C SER A 21 -12.80 28.47 -37.03
N GLN A 22 -12.82 27.28 -37.62
CA GLN A 22 -12.53 26.02 -36.92
C GLN A 22 -11.02 25.90 -36.68
N ASP A 23 -10.60 25.94 -35.41
CA ASP A 23 -9.24 25.57 -34.99
C ASP A 23 -9.25 24.06 -34.63
N PRO A 24 -8.36 23.20 -35.16
CA PRO A 24 -8.44 21.74 -34.99
C PRO A 24 -7.95 21.23 -33.62
N ARG A 25 -7.91 22.08 -32.58
CA ARG A 25 -7.33 21.75 -31.26
C ARG A 25 -8.32 21.61 -30.11
N ASP A 26 -9.62 21.82 -30.34
CA ASP A 26 -10.68 21.75 -29.31
C ASP A 26 -11.46 20.41 -29.27
N GLN A 27 -10.80 19.28 -29.50
CA GLN A 27 -11.37 17.96 -29.18
C GLN A 27 -10.34 17.09 -28.47
N PRO A 28 -10.46 16.94 -27.13
CA PRO A 28 -10.93 15.64 -26.63
C PRO A 28 -11.71 15.74 -25.30
N LEU A 29 -13.04 15.78 -25.34
CA LEU A 29 -13.89 15.67 -24.14
C LEU A 29 -14.96 14.56 -24.23
N SER A 30 -15.01 13.80 -25.33
CA SER A 30 -16.12 12.88 -25.61
C SER A 30 -15.90 11.41 -25.20
N LEU A 31 -14.66 10.99 -24.88
CA LEU A 31 -14.38 9.55 -24.65
C LEU A 31 -14.63 9.06 -23.22
N LEU A 32 -14.65 9.95 -22.23
CA LEU A 32 -15.09 9.64 -20.86
C LEU A 32 -16.57 9.99 -20.61
N SER A 33 -17.18 10.84 -21.45
CA SER A 33 -18.61 11.17 -21.35
C SER A 33 -19.53 10.10 -21.96
N SER A 34 -18.98 9.16 -22.75
CA SER A 34 -19.76 8.09 -23.37
C SER A 34 -20.11 6.92 -22.42
N SER A 35 -19.57 6.93 -21.20
CA SER A 35 -20.01 6.02 -20.15
C SER A 35 -21.12 6.71 -19.35
N PRO A 36 -22.40 6.29 -19.46
CA PRO A 36 -23.47 6.89 -18.67
C PRO A 36 -23.20 6.62 -17.19
N CYS A 37 -22.68 7.63 -16.49
CA CYS A 37 -22.51 7.59 -15.06
C CYS A 37 -23.89 7.82 -14.46
N PHE A 38 -24.58 6.72 -14.13
CA PHE A 38 -25.91 6.85 -13.54
C PHE A 38 -25.80 7.47 -12.14
N PRO A 39 -26.53 8.55 -11.85
CA PRO A 39 -26.55 9.17 -10.54
C PRO A 39 -26.87 8.16 -9.42
N ILE A 40 -26.19 8.26 -8.27
CA ILE A 40 -26.45 7.41 -7.10
C ILE A 40 -26.95 8.28 -5.95
N THR A 41 -28.19 8.03 -5.53
CA THR A 41 -28.76 8.53 -4.28
C THR A 41 -28.41 7.55 -3.18
N LEU A 42 -27.81 8.02 -2.08
CA LEU A 42 -27.56 7.17 -0.92
C LEU A 42 -28.52 7.51 0.19
N LYS A 43 -29.10 6.48 0.79
CA LYS A 43 -29.94 6.58 1.98
C LYS A 43 -29.32 5.71 3.06
N VAL A 44 -29.04 6.31 4.20
CA VAL A 44 -28.49 5.64 5.38
C VAL A 44 -29.60 5.63 6.42
N THR A 45 -30.11 4.44 6.73
CA THR A 45 -31.14 4.25 7.75
C THR A 45 -30.57 3.49 8.94
N ARG A 46 -30.38 4.22 10.04
CA ARG A 46 -30.00 3.73 11.37
C ARG A 46 -28.78 2.82 11.33
N THR A 47 -27.58 3.38 11.30
CA THR A 47 -26.34 2.57 11.39
C THR A 47 -25.88 2.43 12.84
N GLN A 48 -25.66 1.20 13.29
CA GLN A 48 -24.84 0.90 14.47
C GLN A 48 -23.70 -0.02 14.09
N SER A 49 -22.49 0.33 14.53
CA SER A 49 -21.27 -0.44 14.29
C SER A 49 -20.68 -0.86 15.62
N GLN A 50 -20.43 -2.15 15.80
CA GLN A 50 -19.73 -2.70 16.97
C GLN A 50 -18.26 -2.97 16.63
N ALA A 51 -17.35 -2.67 17.55
CA ALA A 51 -15.93 -3.03 17.42
C ALA A 51 -15.43 -3.72 18.70
N PRO A 52 -14.55 -4.73 18.57
CA PRO A 52 -13.97 -5.39 19.74
C PRO A 52 -13.07 -4.42 20.51
N ASN A 53 -13.26 -4.35 21.84
CA ASN A 53 -12.51 -3.45 22.71
C ASN A 53 -11.01 -3.83 22.78
N ARG A 54 -10.15 -3.10 22.07
CA ARG A 54 -8.69 -3.29 22.10
C ARG A 54 -8.02 -2.68 23.34
N ASN A 55 -8.66 -1.70 24.00
CA ASN A 55 -8.06 -0.98 25.13
C ASN A 55 -7.98 -1.81 26.41
N GLY A 56 -8.77 -2.89 26.53
CA GLY A 56 -8.65 -3.85 27.63
C GLY A 56 -7.31 -4.61 27.67
N LYS A 57 -6.59 -4.69 26.54
CA LYS A 57 -5.26 -5.35 26.47
C LYS A 57 -4.12 -4.49 27.01
N ILE A 58 -4.26 -3.15 27.01
CA ILE A 58 -3.17 -2.25 27.42
C ILE A 58 -3.15 -2.08 28.94
N LYS A 59 -4.32 -2.05 29.60
CA LYS A 59 -4.39 -2.00 31.08
C LYS A 59 -3.86 -3.27 31.75
N ARG A 60 -4.04 -4.46 31.13
CA ARG A 60 -3.47 -5.73 31.65
C ARG A 60 -1.96 -5.88 31.42
N LEU A 61 -1.37 -5.07 30.56
CA LEU A 61 0.08 -5.07 30.29
C LEU A 61 0.89 -4.19 31.26
N LEU A 62 0.21 -3.39 32.10
CA LEU A 62 0.83 -2.44 33.03
C LEU A 62 0.85 -2.88 34.50
N GLY A 63 0.53 -4.13 34.81
CA GLY A 63 0.97 -4.80 36.04
C GLY A 63 0.78 -4.03 37.36
N ILE A 64 -0.43 -3.52 37.63
CA ILE A 64 -0.79 -3.01 38.96
C ILE A 64 -2.12 -3.65 39.37
N GLU A 65 -2.05 -4.82 40.01
CA GLU A 65 -2.96 -5.20 41.11
C GLU A 65 -2.39 -6.44 41.82
N ASN A 66 -2.28 -6.33 43.14
CA ASN A 66 -1.70 -7.33 44.05
C ASN A 66 -2.75 -8.39 44.46
N GLN A 67 -2.37 -9.67 44.31
CA GLN A 67 -2.65 -10.84 45.18
C GLN A 67 -4.11 -11.37 45.34
N PRO A 68 -4.33 -12.65 45.79
CA PRO A 68 -4.29 -13.83 44.93
C PRO A 68 -5.56 -14.72 44.99
N SER A 69 -5.57 -15.74 44.12
CA SER A 69 -6.33 -17.01 44.16
C SER A 69 -7.86 -16.97 44.09
N ASP A 70 -8.40 -17.27 42.91
CA ASP A 70 -9.26 -18.45 42.70
C ASP A 70 -9.29 -18.81 41.20
N VAL A 71 -9.14 -20.11 40.92
CA VAL A 71 -9.07 -20.69 39.57
C VAL A 71 -10.49 -20.78 39.01
N GLU A 72 -11.02 -19.66 38.53
CA GLU A 72 -12.14 -19.67 37.58
C GLU A 72 -11.61 -19.51 36.17
N THR A 73 -12.07 -20.39 35.28
CA THR A 73 -11.81 -20.39 33.85
C THR A 73 -12.41 -19.12 33.22
N ARG A 74 -11.69 -17.98 33.33
CA ARG A 74 -12.10 -16.71 32.72
C ARG A 74 -12.01 -16.80 31.20
N SER A 75 -13.11 -17.20 30.56
CA SER A 75 -13.38 -16.89 29.16
C SER A 75 -13.14 -15.40 28.95
N THR A 76 -12.25 -15.01 28.04
CA THR A 76 -12.08 -13.61 27.65
C THR A 76 -13.35 -13.12 26.98
N THR A 77 -14.31 -12.62 27.76
CA THR A 77 -15.47 -11.90 27.24
C THR A 77 -14.93 -10.68 26.51
N THR A 78 -15.06 -10.71 25.19
CA THR A 78 -14.69 -9.57 24.35
C THR A 78 -15.82 -8.56 24.50
N GLU A 79 -15.60 -7.49 25.26
CA GLU A 79 -16.57 -6.41 25.35
C GLU A 79 -16.70 -5.74 23.97
N GLU A 80 -17.90 -5.78 23.40
CA GLU A 80 -18.21 -5.11 22.15
C GLU A 80 -18.58 -3.66 22.44
N ARG A 81 -17.85 -2.71 21.83
CA ARG A 81 -18.15 -1.29 21.95
C ARG A 81 -18.95 -0.82 20.74
N THR A 82 -20.11 -0.22 21.00
CA THR A 82 -20.92 0.43 19.95
C THR A 82 -20.32 1.80 19.61
N ILE A 83 -19.87 1.98 18.37
CA ILE A 83 -19.26 3.21 17.86
C ILE A 83 -20.32 4.17 17.31
N LEU A 84 -21.21 3.68 16.43
CA LEU A 84 -22.28 4.46 15.83
C LEU A 84 -23.62 4.11 16.49
N LYS A 85 -24.46 5.10 16.77
CA LYS A 85 -25.70 4.97 17.54
C LYS A 85 -26.89 5.48 16.72
N GLY A 86 -27.25 4.76 15.66
CA GLY A 86 -28.51 4.98 14.95
C GLY A 86 -28.54 6.20 14.03
N VAL A 87 -27.46 6.46 13.31
CA VAL A 87 -27.33 7.60 12.37
C VAL A 87 -28.27 7.43 11.17
N THR A 88 -28.93 8.53 10.77
CA THR A 88 -29.78 8.62 9.57
C THR A 88 -29.35 9.78 8.68
N GLY A 89 -29.40 9.58 7.35
CA GLY A 89 -29.09 10.64 6.39
C GLY A 89 -29.35 10.22 4.95
N MET A 90 -29.36 11.20 4.05
CA MET A 90 -29.55 11.00 2.61
C MET A 90 -28.66 11.95 1.82
N ILE A 91 -28.07 11.51 0.71
CA ILE A 91 -27.38 12.40 -0.21
C ILE A 91 -27.84 12.12 -1.63
N SER A 92 -28.13 13.20 -2.35
CA SER A 92 -28.61 13.18 -3.72
C SER A 92 -27.45 13.33 -4.72
N PRO A 93 -27.67 12.98 -6.00
CA PRO A 93 -26.71 13.23 -7.06
C PRO A 93 -26.41 14.72 -7.24
N GLY A 94 -25.14 15.06 -7.45
CA GLY A 94 -24.69 16.45 -7.61
C GLY A 94 -24.57 17.24 -6.30
N GLU A 95 -24.88 16.62 -5.15
CA GLU A 95 -24.69 17.23 -3.83
C GLU A 95 -23.28 16.96 -3.27
N PHE A 96 -22.75 17.98 -2.60
CA PHE A 96 -21.52 17.93 -1.82
C PHE A 96 -21.83 17.99 -0.32
N MET A 97 -21.60 16.87 0.37
CA MET A 97 -21.90 16.72 1.80
C MET A 97 -20.64 16.70 2.66
N ALA A 98 -20.66 17.46 3.76
CA ALA A 98 -19.67 17.39 4.83
C ALA A 98 -20.17 16.61 6.05
N VAL A 99 -19.33 15.71 6.56
CA VAL A 99 -19.49 15.04 7.85
C VAL A 99 -18.55 15.70 8.85
N LEU A 100 -19.13 16.47 9.78
CA LEU A 100 -18.42 17.21 10.82
C LEU A 100 -18.55 16.50 12.18
N GLY A 101 -17.60 16.76 13.06
CA GLY A 101 -17.64 16.28 14.44
C GLY A 101 -16.24 16.12 15.02
N PRO A 102 -16.12 16.06 16.35
CA PRO A 102 -14.83 15.99 17.02
C PRO A 102 -14.11 14.67 16.74
N SER A 103 -12.84 14.63 17.11
CA SER A 103 -12.04 13.41 17.07
C SER A 103 -12.72 12.28 17.88
N GLY A 104 -12.84 11.10 17.29
CA GLY A 104 -13.52 9.95 17.92
C GLY A 104 -15.06 9.96 17.83
N SER A 105 -15.70 10.92 17.14
CA SER A 105 -17.17 10.94 16.98
C SER A 105 -17.74 9.86 16.07
N GLY A 106 -16.90 9.14 15.32
CA GLY A 106 -17.30 8.05 14.42
C GLY A 106 -17.35 8.41 12.93
N LYS A 107 -16.83 9.59 12.51
CA LYS A 107 -16.80 10.04 11.10
C LYS A 107 -16.22 8.99 10.15
N SER A 108 -14.97 8.59 10.36
CA SER A 108 -14.29 7.60 9.52
C SER A 108 -14.99 6.24 9.55
N THR A 109 -15.58 5.85 10.68
CA THR A 109 -16.39 4.62 10.79
C THR A 109 -17.64 4.71 9.92
N LEU A 110 -18.35 5.85 9.91
CA LEU A 110 -19.51 6.07 9.05
C LEU A 110 -19.12 6.04 7.56
N LEU A 111 -18.03 6.71 7.18
CA LEU A 111 -17.55 6.70 5.79
C LEU A 111 -17.14 5.29 5.32
N ASN A 112 -16.49 4.51 6.20
CA ASN A 112 -16.16 3.11 5.92
C ASN A 112 -17.42 2.22 5.83
N ALA A 113 -18.47 2.52 6.59
CA ALA A 113 -19.77 1.83 6.49
C ALA A 113 -20.44 2.10 5.14
N ILE A 114 -20.52 3.37 4.73
CA ILE A 114 -21.17 3.79 3.47
C ILE A 114 -20.42 3.25 2.25
N SER A 115 -19.09 3.15 2.33
CA SER A 115 -18.25 2.55 1.28
C SER A 115 -18.18 1.02 1.32
N GLY A 116 -18.95 0.34 2.19
CA GLY A 116 -19.02 -1.11 2.28
C GLY A 116 -17.71 -1.78 2.71
N ARG A 117 -16.82 -1.05 3.40
CA ARG A 117 -15.50 -1.54 3.86
C ARG A 117 -15.53 -2.15 5.26
N LEU A 118 -16.62 -1.98 6.00
CA LEU A 118 -16.84 -2.68 7.27
C LEU A 118 -17.30 -4.12 6.99
N HIS A 119 -16.57 -5.09 7.52
CA HIS A 119 -16.84 -6.52 7.33
C HIS A 119 -17.41 -7.13 8.61
N GLY A 120 -18.41 -8.02 8.50
CA GLY A 120 -18.94 -8.85 9.58
C GLY A 120 -20.37 -8.52 10.03
N SER A 121 -20.84 -9.22 11.07
CA SER A 121 -22.14 -9.04 11.73
C SER A 121 -22.25 -7.74 12.55
N ALA A 122 -21.17 -6.95 12.59
CA ALA A 122 -21.03 -5.77 13.42
C ALA A 122 -21.84 -4.55 12.97
N LEU A 123 -22.41 -4.55 11.75
CA LEU A 123 -23.23 -3.47 11.22
C LEU A 123 -24.72 -3.82 11.33
N THR A 124 -25.45 -3.13 12.20
CA THR A 124 -26.92 -3.18 12.24
C THR A 124 -27.50 -1.93 11.59
N GLY A 125 -28.38 -2.09 10.60
CA GLY A 125 -28.96 -0.98 9.85
C GLY A 125 -29.19 -1.31 8.38
N LYS A 126 -29.70 -0.34 7.61
CA LYS A 126 -29.82 -0.44 6.15
C LYS A 126 -29.09 0.72 5.50
N ILE A 127 -28.18 0.41 4.57
CA ILE A 127 -27.59 1.38 3.66
C ILE A 127 -28.11 1.04 2.27
N LEU A 128 -28.78 2.00 1.67
CA LEU A 128 -29.43 1.87 0.37
C LEU A 128 -28.76 2.80 -0.63
N ALA A 129 -28.60 2.32 -1.86
CA ALA A 129 -28.18 3.08 -3.02
C ALA A 129 -29.27 2.98 -4.08
N ASN A 130 -29.86 4.10 -4.48
CA ASN A 130 -31.03 4.16 -5.38
C ASN A 130 -32.14 3.19 -4.93
N ASP A 131 -32.48 3.19 -3.64
CA ASP A 131 -33.46 2.31 -2.99
C ASP A 131 -33.14 0.80 -3.00
N GLY A 132 -32.05 0.38 -3.62
CA GLY A 132 -31.50 -0.98 -3.54
C GLY A 132 -30.50 -1.13 -2.41
N LYS A 133 -30.27 -2.37 -1.94
CA LYS A 133 -29.15 -2.66 -1.01
C LYS A 133 -27.81 -2.41 -1.70
N LEU A 134 -26.77 -2.07 -0.94
CA LEU A 134 -25.40 -2.02 -1.45
C LEU A 134 -25.00 -3.37 -2.09
N THR A 135 -24.85 -3.39 -3.41
CA THR A 135 -24.34 -4.55 -4.15
C THR A 135 -22.86 -4.39 -4.46
N LYS A 136 -22.19 -5.49 -4.85
CA LYS A 136 -20.80 -5.43 -5.35
C LYS A 136 -20.65 -4.46 -6.53
N GLN A 137 -21.68 -4.28 -7.35
CA GLN A 137 -21.67 -3.36 -8.50
C GLN A 137 -21.75 -1.91 -8.04
N THR A 138 -22.58 -1.60 -7.04
CA THR A 138 -22.62 -0.28 -6.42
C THR A 138 -21.27 0.07 -5.80
N LEU A 139 -20.66 -0.86 -5.05
CA LEU A 139 -19.36 -0.65 -4.41
C LEU A 139 -18.23 -0.42 -5.41
N LYS A 140 -18.25 -1.10 -6.57
CA LYS A 140 -17.31 -0.83 -7.67
C LYS A 140 -17.43 0.57 -8.26
N ARG A 141 -18.59 1.21 -8.11
CA ARG A 141 -18.89 2.58 -8.58
C ARG A 141 -18.68 3.63 -7.48
N THR A 142 -18.16 3.22 -6.33
CA THR A 142 -17.79 4.07 -5.21
C THR A 142 -16.26 4.23 -5.16
N GLY A 143 -15.79 5.47 -5.22
CA GLY A 143 -14.39 5.81 -4.93
C GLY A 143 -14.23 6.12 -3.45
N PHE A 144 -13.21 5.57 -2.80
CA PHE A 144 -12.90 5.86 -1.40
C PHE A 144 -11.47 6.39 -1.27
N VAL A 145 -11.32 7.64 -0.85
CA VAL A 145 -10.04 8.28 -0.58
C VAL A 145 -9.78 8.24 0.92
N ALA A 146 -8.77 7.47 1.32
CA ALA A 146 -8.37 7.37 2.72
C ALA A 146 -7.68 8.65 3.22
N GLN A 147 -7.57 8.78 4.55
CA GLN A 147 -6.84 9.86 5.20
C GLN A 147 -5.36 9.88 4.79
N ASP A 148 -4.69 8.71 4.85
CA ASP A 148 -3.28 8.57 4.48
C ASP A 148 -3.09 8.45 2.96
N ASP A 149 -2.19 9.29 2.43
CA ASP A 149 -1.79 9.28 1.01
C ASP A 149 -0.71 8.23 0.75
N LEU A 150 -1.13 6.98 0.54
CA LEU A 150 -0.21 5.88 0.25
C LEU A 150 0.16 5.88 -1.24
N LEU A 151 1.29 6.45 -1.64
CA LEU A 151 1.73 6.48 -3.04
C LEU A 151 3.18 6.01 -3.15
N TYR A 152 3.57 5.50 -4.32
CA TYR A 152 4.96 5.12 -4.59
C TYR A 152 5.83 6.38 -4.77
N PRO A 153 6.88 6.57 -3.96
CA PRO A 153 7.62 7.83 -3.92
C PRO A 153 8.51 8.06 -5.16
N HIS A 154 9.01 7.01 -5.80
CA HIS A 154 9.93 7.15 -6.93
C HIS A 154 9.23 7.28 -8.30
N LEU A 155 7.92 7.05 -8.35
CA LEU A 155 7.13 7.25 -9.57
C LEU A 155 6.74 8.72 -9.75
N THR A 156 6.62 9.15 -11.01
CA THR A 156 6.03 10.46 -11.31
C THR A 156 4.51 10.44 -11.16
N VAL A 157 3.89 11.62 -11.05
CA VAL A 157 2.42 11.74 -10.99
C VAL A 157 1.76 11.09 -12.22
N ARG A 158 2.29 11.36 -13.41
CA ARG A 158 1.83 10.80 -14.68
C ARG A 158 1.95 9.28 -14.69
N GLU A 159 3.11 8.75 -14.31
CA GLU A 159 3.33 7.31 -14.25
C GLU A 159 2.40 6.61 -13.27
N THR A 160 2.23 7.20 -12.08
CA THR A 160 1.35 6.68 -11.05
C THR A 160 -0.07 6.51 -11.61
N LEU A 161 -0.61 7.54 -12.26
CA LEU A 161 -1.95 7.49 -12.83
C LEU A 161 -2.03 6.58 -14.06
N PHE A 162 -0.97 6.48 -14.86
CA PHE A 162 -0.92 5.55 -16.00
C PHE A 162 -0.96 4.10 -15.55
N PHE A 163 -0.17 3.72 -14.54
CA PHE A 163 -0.21 2.35 -14.00
C PHE A 163 -1.58 2.00 -13.44
N VAL A 164 -2.21 2.95 -12.74
CA VAL A 164 -3.55 2.75 -12.17
C VAL A 164 -4.60 2.63 -13.28
N ALA A 165 -4.54 3.48 -14.30
CA ALA A 165 -5.44 3.41 -15.46
C ALA A 165 -5.29 2.07 -16.19
N LEU A 166 -4.06 1.62 -16.44
CA LEU A 166 -3.80 0.35 -17.11
C LEU A 166 -4.34 -0.87 -16.33
N LEU A 167 -4.25 -0.83 -14.99
CA LEU A 167 -4.68 -1.92 -14.11
C LEU A 167 -6.20 -1.91 -13.82
N ARG A 168 -6.79 -0.72 -13.58
CA ARG A 168 -8.20 -0.58 -13.16
C ARG A 168 -9.19 -0.47 -14.32
N LEU A 169 -8.82 0.17 -15.42
CA LEU A 169 -9.75 0.39 -16.53
C LEU A 169 -10.03 -0.91 -17.30
N PRO A 170 -11.26 -1.09 -17.80
CA PRO A 170 -11.68 -2.31 -18.48
C PRO A 170 -10.84 -2.58 -19.75
N LYS A 171 -10.77 -3.85 -20.16
CA LYS A 171 -10.08 -4.28 -21.39
C LYS A 171 -10.69 -3.73 -22.68
N THR A 172 -11.95 -3.29 -22.63
CA THR A 172 -12.65 -2.73 -23.79
C THR A 172 -11.98 -1.45 -24.31
N LEU A 173 -11.25 -0.75 -23.45
CA LEU A 173 -10.49 0.44 -23.80
C LEU A 173 -9.10 0.06 -24.30
N THR A 174 -8.65 0.70 -25.38
CA THR A 174 -7.29 0.54 -25.89
C THR A 174 -6.28 1.12 -24.90
N ARG A 175 -5.00 0.77 -25.05
CA ARG A 175 -3.93 1.32 -24.20
C ARG A 175 -3.90 2.85 -24.27
N ASP A 176 -4.09 3.40 -25.47
CA ASP A 176 -4.04 4.85 -25.69
C ASP A 176 -5.26 5.55 -25.09
N ASP A 177 -6.45 4.93 -25.16
CA ASP A 177 -7.64 5.48 -24.49
C ASP A 177 -7.49 5.50 -22.97
N LYS A 178 -6.84 4.48 -22.39
CA LYS A 178 -6.53 4.44 -20.96
C LYS A 178 -5.56 5.55 -20.55
N ILE A 179 -4.56 5.82 -21.39
CA ILE A 179 -3.60 6.90 -21.18
C ILE A 179 -4.29 8.26 -21.28
N LYS A 180 -5.12 8.47 -22.31
CA LYS A 180 -5.93 9.69 -22.47
C LYS A 180 -6.88 9.91 -21.29
N ALA A 181 -7.48 8.85 -20.76
CA ALA A 181 -8.32 8.95 -19.56
C ALA A 181 -7.52 9.45 -18.34
N ALA A 182 -6.28 8.98 -18.16
CA ALA A 182 -5.41 9.48 -17.11
C ALA A 182 -4.99 10.94 -17.32
N GLU A 183 -4.68 11.33 -18.55
CA GLU A 183 -4.36 12.73 -18.89
C GLU A 183 -5.54 13.66 -18.66
N SER A 184 -6.77 13.23 -18.97
CA SER A 184 -7.99 13.96 -18.65
C SER A 184 -8.13 14.19 -17.14
N VAL A 185 -7.92 13.16 -16.31
CA VAL A 185 -7.97 13.29 -14.85
C VAL A 185 -6.86 14.22 -14.30
N ILE A 186 -5.65 14.20 -14.89
CA ILE A 186 -4.56 15.12 -14.54
C ILE A 186 -4.99 16.57 -14.81
N SER A 187 -5.59 16.84 -15.97
CA SER A 187 -6.07 18.17 -16.33
C SER A 187 -7.20 18.65 -15.41
N GLU A 188 -8.15 17.78 -15.10
CA GLU A 188 -9.32 18.06 -14.26
C GLU A 188 -8.96 18.44 -12.83
N LEU A 189 -7.93 17.81 -12.25
CA LEU A 189 -7.47 18.10 -10.90
C LEU A 189 -6.40 19.20 -10.85
N GLY A 190 -6.08 19.81 -11.99
CA GLY A 190 -5.08 20.87 -12.10
C GLY A 190 -3.66 20.39 -11.77
N LEU A 191 -3.33 19.14 -12.10
CA LEU A 191 -2.03 18.50 -11.84
C LEU A 191 -1.02 18.67 -13.00
N GLY A 192 -1.40 19.35 -14.09
CA GLY A 192 -0.56 19.47 -15.29
C GLY A 192 0.82 20.10 -15.05
N LYS A 193 0.99 20.96 -14.02
CA LYS A 193 2.30 21.55 -13.69
C LYS A 193 3.27 20.56 -13.04
N CYS A 194 2.77 19.51 -12.39
CA CYS A 194 3.56 18.55 -11.64
C CYS A 194 3.46 17.12 -12.18
N GLU A 195 2.92 16.93 -13.39
CA GLU A 195 2.69 15.62 -13.98
C GLU A 195 3.98 14.77 -14.13
N ASN A 196 5.11 15.42 -14.46
CA ASN A 196 6.40 14.76 -14.69
C ASN A 196 7.31 14.84 -13.46
N THR A 197 6.81 15.33 -12.33
CA THR A 197 7.53 15.40 -11.06
C THR A 197 7.30 14.12 -10.26
N ILE A 198 8.34 13.64 -9.58
CA ILE A 198 8.22 12.49 -8.66
C ILE A 198 7.27 12.81 -7.50
N VAL A 199 6.50 11.82 -7.06
CA VAL A 199 5.57 11.98 -5.94
C VAL A 199 6.35 12.27 -4.65
N GLY A 200 7.46 11.57 -4.43
CA GLY A 200 8.29 11.70 -3.25
C GLY A 200 7.63 11.20 -1.96
N ASN A 201 8.35 11.36 -0.86
CA ASN A 201 7.88 11.06 0.50
C ASN A 201 8.53 12.05 1.49
N THR A 202 8.53 11.73 2.79
CA THR A 202 9.15 12.59 3.81
C THR A 202 10.67 12.72 3.65
N PHE A 203 11.34 11.72 3.07
CA PHE A 203 12.79 11.68 2.90
C PHE A 203 13.25 12.13 1.51
N ILE A 204 12.39 11.96 0.51
CA ILE A 204 12.63 12.26 -0.89
C ILE A 204 11.72 13.41 -1.27
N ARG A 205 12.30 14.58 -1.54
CA ARG A 205 11.56 15.75 -1.99
C ARG A 205 10.82 15.44 -3.29
N GLY A 206 9.51 15.63 -3.29
CA GLY A 206 8.65 15.48 -4.46
C GLY A 206 7.62 16.61 -4.55
N ILE A 207 6.40 16.26 -4.93
CA ILE A 207 5.26 17.19 -5.01
C ILE A 207 4.83 17.70 -3.63
N SER A 208 4.09 18.81 -3.59
CA SER A 208 3.54 19.38 -2.35
C SER A 208 2.47 18.47 -1.72
N GLY A 209 2.17 18.67 -0.43
CA GLY A 209 1.11 17.90 0.26
C GLY A 209 -0.26 18.01 -0.40
N GLY A 210 -0.65 19.21 -0.85
CA GLY A 210 -1.92 19.44 -1.54
C GLY A 210 -1.97 18.80 -2.93
N GLU A 211 -0.86 18.79 -3.66
CA GLU A 211 -0.76 18.05 -4.93
C GLU A 211 -0.83 16.55 -4.69
N ARG A 212 -0.12 16.03 -3.69
CA ARG A 212 -0.17 14.61 -3.30
C ARG A 212 -1.59 14.16 -2.98
N LYS A 213 -2.36 14.98 -2.24
CA LYS A 213 -3.75 14.67 -1.93
C LYS A 213 -4.63 14.64 -3.18
N ARG A 214 -4.41 15.57 -4.12
CA ARG A 214 -5.09 15.55 -5.43
C ARG A 214 -4.72 14.32 -6.26
N VAL A 215 -3.47 13.84 -6.19
CA VAL A 215 -3.07 12.56 -6.82
C VAL A 215 -3.79 11.36 -6.18
N SER A 216 -3.96 11.34 -4.86
CA SER A 216 -4.78 10.31 -4.18
C SER A 216 -6.24 10.34 -4.63
N ILE A 217 -6.81 11.53 -4.88
CA ILE A 217 -8.17 11.67 -5.44
C ILE A 217 -8.21 11.22 -6.90
N ALA A 218 -7.21 11.61 -7.70
CA ALA A 218 -7.05 11.21 -9.09
C ALA A 218 -7.05 9.68 -9.24
N HIS A 219 -6.38 8.98 -8.32
CA HIS A 219 -6.33 7.51 -8.27
C HIS A 219 -7.73 6.87 -8.24
N GLU A 220 -8.66 7.45 -7.48
CA GLU A 220 -10.05 6.99 -7.41
C GLU A 220 -10.94 7.58 -8.52
N LEU A 221 -10.62 8.77 -9.03
CA LEU A 221 -11.38 9.41 -10.10
C LEU A 221 -11.23 8.69 -11.45
N LEU A 222 -10.12 7.97 -11.66
CA LEU A 222 -9.86 7.19 -12.89
C LEU A 222 -10.95 6.17 -13.23
N ILE A 223 -11.59 5.56 -12.23
CA ILE A 223 -12.71 4.63 -12.47
C ILE A 223 -14.05 5.34 -12.73
N ASN A 224 -14.03 6.67 -12.82
CA ASN A 224 -15.19 7.54 -12.96
C ASN A 224 -16.32 7.18 -11.97
N PRO A 225 -16.06 7.23 -10.64
CA PRO A 225 -17.01 6.80 -9.65
C PRO A 225 -18.21 7.77 -9.62
N SER A 226 -19.40 7.22 -9.35
CA SER A 226 -20.63 8.00 -9.20
C SER A 226 -20.78 8.56 -7.78
N LEU A 227 -20.25 7.82 -6.79
CA LEU A 227 -20.10 8.24 -5.41
C LEU A 227 -18.61 8.38 -5.08
N LEU A 228 -18.18 9.55 -4.61
CA LEU A 228 -16.84 9.78 -4.10
C LEU A 228 -16.89 10.05 -2.59
N VAL A 229 -16.24 9.18 -1.81
CA VAL A 229 -16.14 9.30 -0.35
C VAL A 229 -14.71 9.66 0.02
N LEU A 230 -14.52 10.74 0.78
CA LEU A 230 -13.19 11.21 1.20
C LEU A 230 -13.09 11.30 2.73
N ASP A 231 -12.07 10.70 3.30
CA ASP A 231 -11.79 10.80 4.74
C ASP A 231 -10.71 11.87 5.00
N GLU A 232 -11.11 12.95 5.66
CA GLU A 232 -10.31 14.10 6.06
C GLU A 232 -9.36 14.63 4.96
N PRO A 233 -9.89 15.00 3.78
CA PRO A 233 -9.03 15.37 2.65
C PRO A 233 -8.26 16.68 2.86
N THR A 234 -8.69 17.52 3.78
CA THR A 234 -8.01 18.80 4.10
C THR A 234 -6.97 18.67 5.22
N SER A 235 -6.79 17.49 5.79
CA SER A 235 -5.84 17.28 6.89
C SER A 235 -4.39 17.45 6.42
N GLY A 236 -3.59 18.20 7.19
CA GLY A 236 -2.19 18.48 6.86
C GLY A 236 -1.98 19.47 5.71
N LEU A 237 -3.02 20.15 5.23
CA LEU A 237 -2.94 21.21 4.23
C LEU A 237 -3.01 22.59 4.87
N ASP A 238 -2.34 23.57 4.27
CA ASP A 238 -2.55 24.97 4.60
C ASP A 238 -3.93 25.44 4.12
N ALA A 239 -4.42 26.55 4.69
CA ALA A 239 -5.76 27.07 4.40
C ALA A 239 -6.02 27.33 2.92
N THR A 240 -5.00 27.76 2.15
CA THR A 240 -5.16 28.07 0.73
C THR A 240 -5.23 26.80 -0.12
N ALA A 241 -4.38 25.80 0.15
CA ALA A 241 -4.46 24.52 -0.53
C ALA A 241 -5.74 23.76 -0.19
N ALA A 242 -6.19 23.80 1.07
CA ALA A 242 -7.46 23.21 1.49
C ALA A 242 -8.64 23.82 0.75
N LEU A 243 -8.70 25.15 0.63
CA LEU A 243 -9.75 25.84 -0.12
C LEU A 243 -9.76 25.42 -1.60
N ARG A 244 -8.59 25.40 -2.26
CA ARG A 244 -8.48 24.97 -3.67
C ARG A 244 -8.93 23.53 -3.88
N LEU A 245 -8.59 22.65 -2.93
CA LEU A 245 -8.99 21.25 -2.97
C LEU A 245 -10.51 21.12 -2.88
N VAL A 246 -11.13 21.79 -1.90
CA VAL A 246 -12.58 21.78 -1.71
C VAL A 246 -13.30 22.39 -2.92
N GLN A 247 -12.78 23.47 -3.51
CA GLN A 247 -13.32 24.03 -4.75
C GLN A 247 -13.31 23.02 -5.90
N THR A 248 -12.22 22.26 -6.02
CA THR A 248 -12.14 21.20 -7.04
C THR A 248 -13.19 20.12 -6.78
N LEU A 249 -13.36 19.69 -5.52
CA LEU A 249 -14.37 18.70 -5.13
C LEU A 249 -15.82 19.19 -5.35
N ALA A 250 -16.08 20.46 -5.06
CA ALA A 250 -17.37 21.09 -5.34
C ALA A 250 -17.65 21.15 -6.85
N GLY A 251 -16.65 21.48 -7.68
CA GLY A 251 -16.75 21.41 -9.13
C GLY A 251 -17.08 20.00 -9.64
N LEU A 252 -16.44 18.96 -9.07
CA LEU A 252 -16.78 17.57 -9.36
C LEU A 252 -18.24 17.23 -9.05
N ALA A 253 -18.79 17.76 -7.95
CA ALA A 253 -20.18 17.53 -7.57
C ALA A 253 -21.14 18.27 -8.51
N HIS A 254 -21.00 19.59 -8.62
CA HIS A 254 -21.96 20.44 -9.31
C HIS A 254 -21.88 20.35 -10.84
N GLU A 255 -20.68 20.33 -11.43
CA GLU A 255 -20.51 20.36 -12.88
C GLU A 255 -20.63 18.96 -13.51
N LYS A 256 -20.16 17.93 -12.80
CA LYS A 256 -20.16 16.54 -13.30
C LYS A 256 -21.27 15.66 -12.70
N GLY A 257 -22.10 16.22 -11.82
CA GLY A 257 -23.22 15.52 -11.19
C GLY A 257 -22.79 14.35 -10.29
N LYS A 258 -21.56 14.38 -9.75
CA LYS A 258 -21.06 13.33 -8.85
C LYS A 258 -21.60 13.55 -7.45
N THR A 259 -21.87 12.46 -6.73
CA THR A 259 -22.20 12.54 -5.30
C THR A 259 -20.91 12.55 -4.51
N VAL A 260 -20.65 13.60 -3.74
CA VAL A 260 -19.39 13.73 -2.98
C VAL A 260 -19.68 13.80 -1.47
N VAL A 261 -19.08 12.90 -0.70
CA VAL A 261 -19.18 12.87 0.78
C VAL A 261 -17.78 13.01 1.36
N THR A 262 -17.55 14.00 2.20
CA THR A 262 -16.25 14.22 2.85
C THR A 262 -16.37 14.33 4.37
N SER A 263 -15.46 13.74 5.14
CA SER A 263 -15.29 14.10 6.55
C SER A 263 -14.33 15.29 6.65
N ILE A 264 -14.64 16.27 7.51
CA ILE A 264 -13.75 17.41 7.78
C ILE A 264 -13.76 17.71 9.27
N HIS A 265 -12.58 17.88 9.86
CA HIS A 265 -12.45 18.13 11.30
C HIS A 265 -12.77 19.59 11.65
N GLN A 266 -12.24 20.56 10.90
CA GLN A 266 -12.42 21.99 11.19
C GLN A 266 -12.29 22.84 9.90
N PRO A 267 -13.38 23.02 9.13
CA PRO A 267 -13.34 23.83 7.92
C PRO A 267 -13.34 25.33 8.23
N SER A 268 -12.69 26.12 7.38
CA SER A 268 -12.84 27.58 7.39
C SER A 268 -14.25 27.98 6.96
N SER A 269 -14.70 29.18 7.34
CA SER A 269 -16.04 29.68 6.97
C SER A 269 -16.30 29.66 5.46
N ARG A 270 -15.26 29.94 4.65
CA ARG A 270 -15.33 29.88 3.18
C ARG A 270 -15.59 28.47 2.68
N VAL A 271 -14.94 27.47 3.29
CA VAL A 271 -15.13 26.05 2.95
C VAL A 271 -16.50 25.57 3.40
N PHE A 272 -16.94 25.98 4.60
CA PHE A 272 -18.24 25.59 5.16
C PHE A 272 -19.42 26.00 4.26
N GLN A 273 -19.35 27.20 3.65
CA GLN A 273 -20.37 27.69 2.72
C GLN A 273 -20.44 26.92 1.40
N MET A 274 -19.45 26.09 1.08
CA MET A 274 -19.44 25.30 -0.16
C MET A 274 -20.21 23.98 -0.04
N PHE A 275 -20.63 23.58 1.17
CA PHE A 275 -21.35 22.33 1.37
C PHE A 275 -22.85 22.53 1.17
N ASP A 276 -23.45 21.69 0.32
CA ASP A 276 -24.90 21.65 0.15
C ASP A 276 -25.57 21.08 1.39
N SER A 277 -24.96 20.05 2.00
CA SER A 277 -25.48 19.35 3.16
C SER A 277 -24.39 19.12 4.22
N VAL A 278 -24.78 19.20 5.48
CA VAL A 278 -23.90 19.00 6.64
C VAL A 278 -24.51 17.97 7.58
N LEU A 279 -23.73 16.97 7.96
CA LEU A 279 -24.04 15.99 9.00
C LEU A 279 -23.09 16.20 10.19
N LEU A 280 -23.63 16.60 11.34
CA LEU A 280 -22.85 16.77 12.57
C LEU A 280 -22.96 15.53 13.46
N LEU A 281 -21.83 14.94 13.82
CA LEU A 281 -21.75 13.76 14.68
C LEU A 281 -21.06 14.06 16.01
N SER A 282 -21.59 13.52 17.11
CA SER A 282 -20.92 13.47 18.42
C SER A 282 -21.17 12.13 19.10
N GLU A 283 -20.10 11.48 19.59
CA GLU A 283 -20.14 10.16 20.25
C GLU A 283 -21.00 9.09 19.53
N GLY A 284 -20.96 9.09 18.20
CA GLY A 284 -21.71 8.17 17.35
C GLY A 284 -23.16 8.53 17.10
N LYS A 285 -23.68 9.63 17.68
CA LYS A 285 -25.04 10.13 17.46
C LYS A 285 -25.01 11.31 16.48
N SER A 286 -26.12 11.47 15.75
CA SER A 286 -26.36 12.65 14.91
C SER A 286 -26.88 13.80 15.76
N LEU A 287 -26.29 14.99 15.60
CA LEU A 287 -26.75 16.22 16.26
C LEU A 287 -27.48 17.14 15.27
N PHE A 288 -27.10 17.09 14.00
CA PHE A 288 -27.70 17.87 12.93
C PHE A 288 -27.54 17.14 11.59
N PHE A 289 -28.54 17.26 10.73
CA PHE A 289 -28.49 16.84 9.34
C PHE A 289 -29.40 17.77 8.54
N GLY A 290 -28.86 18.42 7.51
CA GLY A 290 -29.60 19.36 6.67
C GLY A 290 -28.66 20.22 5.84
N GLN A 291 -29.19 21.31 5.27
CA GLN A 291 -28.38 22.23 4.48
C GLN A 291 -27.46 23.05 5.39
N GLY A 292 -26.27 23.41 4.89
CA GLY A 292 -25.29 24.17 5.69
C GLY A 292 -25.83 25.51 6.21
N ARG A 293 -26.69 26.18 5.43
CA ARG A 293 -27.36 27.43 5.81
C ARG A 293 -28.41 27.29 6.92
N ASP A 294 -29.01 26.12 7.06
CA ASP A 294 -30.06 25.85 8.06
C ASP A 294 -29.48 25.47 9.42
N ALA A 295 -28.17 25.22 9.49
CA ALA A 295 -27.51 24.79 10.72
C ALA A 295 -27.60 25.84 11.83
N MET A 296 -27.21 27.09 11.57
CA MET A 296 -27.22 28.15 12.60
C MET A 296 -28.65 28.44 13.13
N PRO A 297 -29.68 28.66 12.26
CA PRO A 297 -31.05 28.87 12.73
C PRO A 297 -31.61 27.70 13.56
N TYR A 298 -31.21 26.46 13.25
CA TYR A 298 -31.63 25.30 14.01
C TYR A 298 -31.07 25.32 15.45
N PHE A 299 -29.78 25.58 15.64
CA PHE A 299 -29.21 25.64 16.98
C PHE A 299 -29.73 26.84 17.78
N GLU A 300 -29.97 27.98 17.13
CA GLU A 300 -30.63 29.14 17.73
C GLU A 300 -32.03 28.79 18.23
N SER A 301 -32.81 28.01 17.46
CA SER A 301 -34.16 27.57 17.86
C SER A 301 -34.17 26.64 19.09
N ILE A 302 -33.04 26.00 19.40
CA ILE A 302 -32.86 25.13 20.57
C ILE A 302 -32.30 25.93 21.77
N GLY A 303 -31.99 27.22 21.59
CA GLY A 303 -31.45 28.09 22.63
C GLY A 303 -29.92 28.13 22.66
N PHE A 304 -29.24 27.66 21.61
CA PHE A 304 -27.79 27.77 21.48
C PHE A 304 -27.43 28.80 20.41
N SER A 305 -26.93 29.95 20.83
CA SER A 305 -26.41 31.01 19.95
C SER A 305 -24.94 31.30 20.28
N PRO A 306 -24.10 31.67 19.30
CA PRO A 306 -22.73 32.08 19.56
C PRO A 306 -22.71 33.43 20.29
N ALA A 307 -21.83 33.58 21.29
CA ALA A 307 -21.70 34.81 22.09
C ALA A 307 -21.12 36.00 21.28
N PHE A 308 -20.35 35.70 20.23
CA PHE A 308 -19.78 36.66 19.31
C PHE A 308 -19.75 36.08 17.90
N PRO A 309 -19.63 36.92 16.84
CA PRO A 309 -19.54 36.43 15.46
C PRO A 309 -18.34 35.49 15.30
N MET A 310 -18.62 34.19 15.16
CA MET A 310 -17.61 33.15 14.98
C MET A 310 -17.90 32.31 13.74
N ASN A 311 -16.91 31.54 13.31
CA ASN A 311 -17.08 30.59 12.21
C ASN A 311 -18.18 29.56 12.58
N PRO A 312 -19.21 29.37 11.74
CA PRO A 312 -20.27 28.41 11.99
C PRO A 312 -19.74 27.01 12.27
N ALA A 313 -18.71 26.58 11.55
CA ALA A 313 -18.16 25.24 11.75
C ALA A 313 -17.50 25.07 13.13
N ASP A 314 -16.80 26.11 13.61
CA ASP A 314 -16.18 26.10 14.95
C ASP A 314 -17.27 26.05 16.03
N PHE A 315 -18.35 26.82 15.87
CA PHE A 315 -19.50 26.79 16.77
C PHE A 315 -20.15 25.40 16.85
N LEU A 316 -20.38 24.77 15.70
CA LEU A 316 -20.95 23.42 15.63
C LEU A 316 -20.05 22.37 16.32
N LEU A 317 -18.73 22.52 16.21
CA LEU A 317 -17.75 21.62 16.82
C LEU A 317 -17.66 21.83 18.33
N ASP A 318 -17.73 23.08 18.80
CA ASP A 318 -17.78 23.42 20.22
C ASP A 318 -19.02 22.81 20.88
N LEU A 319 -20.19 22.96 20.25
CA LEU A 319 -21.42 22.32 20.68
C LEU A 319 -21.30 20.78 20.69
N ALA A 320 -20.71 20.20 19.64
CA ALA A 320 -20.47 18.76 19.58
C ALA A 320 -19.48 18.27 20.65
N ASN A 321 -18.56 19.12 21.08
CA ASN A 321 -17.65 18.91 22.21
C ASN A 321 -18.32 19.21 23.57
N GLY A 322 -19.57 19.67 23.61
CA GLY A 322 -20.26 20.04 24.85
C GLY A 322 -19.74 21.33 25.48
N VAL A 323 -19.05 22.17 24.69
CA VAL A 323 -18.64 23.51 25.07
C VAL A 323 -19.76 24.46 24.64
N SER A 324 -20.45 25.04 25.62
CA SER A 324 -21.39 26.14 25.40
C SER A 324 -21.01 27.30 26.32
N GLN A 325 -20.74 28.47 25.74
CA GLN A 325 -20.61 29.71 26.50
C GLN A 325 -22.02 30.27 26.71
N ILE A 326 -22.73 29.74 27.71
CA ILE A 326 -23.96 30.36 28.22
C ILE A 326 -23.49 31.31 29.32
N ASP A 327 -23.71 32.61 29.13
CA ASP A 327 -23.42 33.62 30.14
C ASP A 327 -24.18 33.28 31.44
N GLY A 328 -23.45 33.09 32.55
CA GLY A 328 -24.01 33.16 33.90
C GLY A 328 -24.13 31.87 34.74
N GLU A 329 -23.74 30.67 34.28
CA GLU A 329 -23.87 29.45 35.09
C GLU A 329 -22.56 28.81 35.54
N THR A 330 -22.49 28.54 36.85
CA THR A 330 -21.42 27.85 37.57
C THR A 330 -21.13 26.46 36.95
N GLU A 331 -19.85 26.11 36.78
CA GLU A 331 -19.32 24.83 36.23
C GLU A 331 -19.94 23.52 36.77
N ARG A 332 -20.75 23.56 37.82
CA ARG A 332 -21.34 22.40 38.50
C ARG A 332 -22.73 21.99 38.02
N GLU A 333 -23.42 22.81 37.23
CA GLU A 333 -24.80 22.57 36.77
C GLU A 333 -24.96 22.52 35.25
N LYS A 334 -23.89 22.30 34.46
CA LYS A 334 -24.07 22.13 33.00
C LYS A 334 -24.92 20.87 32.72
N PRO A 335 -26.18 20.98 32.25
CA PRO A 335 -26.87 19.81 31.70
C PRO A 335 -26.00 19.24 30.59
N ASN A 336 -25.98 17.92 30.43
CA ASN A 336 -25.12 17.27 29.44
C ASN A 336 -25.52 17.75 28.02
N VAL A 337 -24.90 18.83 27.55
CA VAL A 337 -25.26 19.58 26.32
C VAL A 337 -25.39 18.63 25.14
N ARG A 338 -24.46 17.68 25.04
CA ARG A 338 -24.45 16.63 24.01
C ARG A 338 -25.72 15.78 24.03
N GLN A 339 -26.23 15.45 25.22
CA GLN A 339 -27.43 14.66 25.39
C GLN A 339 -28.68 15.46 25.05
N THR A 340 -28.75 16.72 25.47
CA THR A 340 -29.83 17.65 25.10
C THR A 340 -29.91 17.83 23.58
N LEU A 341 -28.77 18.05 22.92
CA LEU A 341 -28.69 18.19 21.46
C LEU A 341 -29.09 16.89 20.73
N ALA A 342 -28.67 15.73 21.23
CA ALA A 342 -29.06 14.45 20.64
C ALA A 342 -30.58 14.20 20.77
N VAL A 343 -31.18 14.54 21.92
CA VAL A 343 -32.63 14.44 22.12
C VAL A 343 -33.37 15.41 21.21
N ALA A 344 -32.91 16.66 21.09
CA ALA A 344 -33.48 17.66 20.20
C ALA A 344 -33.44 17.22 18.72
N TYR A 345 -32.35 16.58 18.30
CA TYR A 345 -32.26 15.98 16.96
C TYR A 345 -33.31 14.88 16.76
N ASP A 346 -33.41 13.95 17.71
CA ASP A 346 -34.34 12.82 17.64
C ASP A 346 -35.82 13.26 17.62
N THR A 347 -36.15 14.40 18.25
CA THR A 347 -37.52 14.94 18.29
C THR A 347 -37.86 15.85 17.12
N LEU A 348 -36.95 16.72 16.68
CA LEU A 348 -37.24 17.78 15.70
C LEU A 348 -36.83 17.43 14.28
N LEU A 349 -35.61 16.91 14.10
CA LEU A 349 -35.02 16.69 12.77
C LEU A 349 -35.16 15.26 12.29
N ALA A 350 -34.95 14.26 13.15
CA ALA A 350 -35.00 12.86 12.76
C ALA A 350 -36.33 12.44 12.10
N PRO A 351 -37.51 12.91 12.56
CA PRO A 351 -38.78 12.63 11.88
C PRO A 351 -38.82 13.25 10.48
N ARG A 352 -38.36 14.50 10.33
CA ARG A 352 -38.32 15.20 9.03
C ARG A 352 -37.40 14.50 8.04
N VAL A 353 -36.22 14.05 8.49
CA VAL A 353 -35.27 13.30 7.67
C VAL A 353 -35.85 11.95 7.26
N LYS A 354 -36.54 11.24 8.18
CA LYS A 354 -37.24 9.99 7.86
C LYS A 354 -38.35 10.20 6.84
N THR A 355 -39.17 11.23 7.00
CA THR A 355 -40.19 11.57 6.00
C THR A 355 -39.57 11.89 4.65
N CYS A 356 -38.48 12.67 4.58
CA CYS A 356 -37.79 12.91 3.31
C CYS A 356 -37.29 11.61 2.66
N ILE A 357 -36.71 10.70 3.45
CA ILE A 357 -36.24 9.39 2.99
C ILE A 357 -37.41 8.55 2.43
N GLU A 358 -38.56 8.57 3.11
CA GLU A 358 -39.79 7.84 2.76
C GLU A 358 -40.52 8.45 1.56
N THR A 359 -40.63 9.77 1.46
CA THR A 359 -41.25 10.45 0.31
C THR A 359 -40.46 10.15 -0.96
N SER A 360 -39.13 10.11 -0.88
CA SER A 360 -38.28 9.69 -2.00
C SER A 360 -38.45 8.22 -2.41
N HIS A 361 -39.13 7.37 -1.63
CA HIS A 361 -39.50 6.01 -2.06
C HIS A 361 -40.75 5.97 -2.96
N SER A 362 -41.56 7.03 -3.00
CA SER A 362 -42.83 7.08 -3.76
C SER A 362 -42.68 7.50 -5.23
N SER A 363 -41.53 8.05 -5.62
CA SER A 363 -41.19 8.38 -7.02
C SER A 363 -40.80 7.11 -7.80
N GLN A 364 -41.78 6.25 -8.06
CA GLN A 364 -41.61 4.88 -8.57
C GLN A 364 -41.22 4.80 -10.08
N GLU A 365 -41.12 5.91 -10.79
CA GLU A 365 -40.86 5.91 -12.25
C GLU A 365 -39.38 5.66 -12.62
N ASN A 366 -38.42 5.98 -11.75
CA ASN A 366 -36.99 5.76 -12.04
C ASN A 366 -36.50 4.32 -11.74
N ALA A 367 -37.21 3.58 -10.88
CA ALA A 367 -36.81 2.22 -10.49
C ALA A 367 -37.01 1.19 -11.61
N LEU A 368 -37.95 1.45 -12.54
CA LEU A 368 -38.24 0.56 -13.68
C LEU A 368 -37.19 0.72 -14.79
N PHE A 369 -36.62 1.92 -14.96
CA PHE A 369 -35.54 2.18 -15.92
C PHE A 369 -34.20 1.54 -15.50
N VAL A 370 -33.93 1.43 -14.19
CA VAL A 370 -32.72 0.76 -13.65
C VAL A 370 -32.86 -0.77 -13.68
N LYS A 371 -34.03 -1.32 -13.28
CA LYS A 371 -34.28 -2.78 -13.29
C LYS A 371 -34.23 -3.40 -14.68
N THR A 372 -34.63 -2.67 -15.71
CA THR A 372 -34.71 -3.21 -17.09
C THR A 372 -33.33 -3.38 -17.74
N ARG A 373 -32.26 -2.79 -17.18
CA ARG A 373 -30.89 -2.91 -17.74
C ARG A 373 -29.86 -3.56 -16.82
N GLU A 374 -30.15 -3.77 -15.53
CA GLU A 374 -29.31 -4.63 -14.67
C GLU A 374 -29.25 -6.09 -15.17
N ASN A 375 -30.26 -6.54 -15.91
CA ASN A 375 -30.28 -7.84 -16.60
C ASN A 375 -29.57 -7.84 -17.97
N ALA A 376 -29.15 -6.68 -18.48
CA ALA A 376 -28.44 -6.56 -19.75
C ALA A 376 -26.94 -6.36 -19.52
N GLY A 377 -26.22 -7.49 -19.37
CA GLY A 377 -24.77 -7.54 -19.50
C GLY A 377 -24.02 -7.30 -18.20
N GLY A 378 -23.64 -8.39 -17.54
CA GLY A 378 -22.77 -8.34 -16.36
C GLY A 378 -21.50 -7.54 -16.63
N ILE A 379 -21.24 -6.53 -15.79
CA ILE A 379 -19.93 -5.88 -15.65
C ILE A 379 -19.00 -6.84 -14.88
N MET A 380 -18.86 -8.03 -15.45
CA MET A 380 -17.70 -8.88 -15.34
C MET A 380 -17.00 -8.88 -16.71
N SER A 381 -16.83 -7.71 -17.33
CA SER A 381 -16.03 -7.55 -18.55
C SER A 381 -14.57 -7.22 -18.18
N GLY A 382 -13.90 -8.25 -17.67
CA GLY A 382 -12.45 -8.44 -17.80
C GLY A 382 -11.56 -7.43 -17.10
N LEU A 383 -11.25 -7.68 -15.82
CA LEU A 383 -9.92 -7.33 -15.30
C LEU A 383 -8.87 -7.79 -16.31
N THR A 384 -7.85 -6.95 -16.55
CA THR A 384 -6.69 -7.20 -17.41
C THR A 384 -6.22 -8.66 -17.31
N THR A 385 -5.80 -9.25 -18.43
CA THR A 385 -5.42 -10.67 -18.47
C THR A 385 -4.30 -10.87 -17.46
N TRP A 386 -4.25 -12.00 -16.76
CA TRP A 386 -3.23 -12.25 -15.73
C TRP A 386 -1.81 -11.88 -16.21
N PHE A 387 -1.48 -12.22 -17.46
CA PHE A 387 -0.21 -11.86 -18.08
C PHE A 387 -0.02 -10.36 -18.32
N SER A 388 -1.08 -9.64 -18.71
CA SER A 388 -1.04 -8.19 -18.85
C SER A 388 -0.85 -7.51 -17.48
N GLN A 389 -1.54 -7.99 -16.44
CA GLN A 389 -1.33 -7.52 -15.06
C GLN A 389 0.12 -7.75 -14.63
N LEU A 390 0.65 -8.96 -14.88
CA LEU A 390 2.03 -9.31 -14.60
C LEU A 390 3.00 -8.33 -15.29
N CYS A 391 2.87 -8.10 -16.60
CA CYS A 391 3.77 -7.22 -17.35
C CYS A 391 3.70 -5.77 -16.84
N ILE A 392 2.51 -5.26 -16.56
CA ILE A 392 2.33 -3.88 -16.05
C ILE A 392 2.95 -3.74 -14.66
N LEU A 393 2.67 -4.69 -13.76
CA LEU A 393 3.22 -4.71 -12.40
C LEU A 393 4.74 -4.90 -12.41
N LEU A 394 5.25 -5.76 -13.30
CA LEU A 394 6.68 -5.95 -13.48
C LEU A 394 7.35 -4.66 -13.95
N HIS A 395 6.77 -3.97 -14.95
CA HIS A 395 7.31 -2.69 -15.42
C HIS A 395 7.32 -1.63 -14.31
N ARG A 396 6.23 -1.52 -13.55
CA ARG A 396 6.14 -0.63 -12.38
C ARG A 396 7.21 -0.97 -11.35
N LEU A 397 7.35 -2.25 -11.02
CA LEU A 397 8.28 -2.72 -9.99
C LEU A 397 9.73 -2.51 -10.41
N LEU A 398 10.09 -2.77 -11.67
CA LEU A 398 11.43 -2.53 -12.19
C LEU A 398 11.79 -1.05 -12.11
N LYS A 399 10.83 -0.16 -12.37
CA LYS A 399 11.03 1.28 -12.28
C LYS A 399 11.24 1.75 -10.85
N GLU A 400 10.37 1.31 -9.94
CA GLU A 400 10.47 1.62 -8.51
C GLU A 400 11.78 1.08 -7.91
N ARG A 401 12.06 -0.22 -8.10
CA ARG A 401 13.21 -0.89 -7.50
C ARG A 401 14.55 -0.53 -8.12
N ARG A 402 14.60 0.07 -9.31
CA ARG A 402 15.87 0.49 -9.91
C ARG A 402 16.62 1.44 -8.98
N HIS A 403 15.91 2.36 -8.32
CA HIS A 403 16.50 3.33 -7.41
C HIS A 403 17.02 2.69 -6.12
N GLU A 404 16.33 1.70 -5.58
CA GLU A 404 16.75 0.98 -4.37
C GLU A 404 17.86 -0.05 -4.65
N SER A 405 17.84 -0.69 -5.83
CA SER A 405 18.80 -1.74 -6.20
C SER A 405 20.16 -1.16 -6.57
N PHE A 406 20.19 -0.01 -7.25
CA PHE A 406 21.41 0.71 -7.66
C PHE A 406 21.67 1.94 -6.79
N ASP A 407 21.28 1.87 -5.52
CA ASP A 407 21.65 2.90 -4.56
C ASP A 407 23.18 3.04 -4.48
N GLY A 408 23.66 4.28 -4.47
CA GLY A 408 25.09 4.57 -4.57
C GLY A 408 25.89 3.95 -3.42
N LEU A 409 25.32 3.94 -2.21
CA LEU A 409 25.93 3.31 -1.04
C LEU A 409 26.05 1.79 -1.19
N ARG A 410 25.02 1.14 -1.75
CA ARG A 410 25.02 -0.30 -1.98
C ARG A 410 26.03 -0.71 -3.06
N VAL A 411 26.10 0.05 -4.16
CA VAL A 411 27.10 -0.16 -5.21
C VAL A 411 28.50 0.00 -4.63
N PHE A 412 28.74 1.07 -3.87
CA PHE A 412 30.01 1.31 -3.20
C PHE A 412 30.38 0.17 -2.24
N GLN A 413 29.46 -0.26 -1.38
CA GLN A 413 29.69 -1.35 -0.42
C GLN A 413 30.11 -2.64 -1.13
N VAL A 414 29.44 -3.03 -2.21
CA VAL A 414 29.74 -4.27 -2.95
C VAL A 414 31.06 -4.16 -3.70
N VAL A 415 31.33 -3.03 -4.37
CA VAL A 415 32.58 -2.81 -5.10
C VAL A 415 33.76 -2.76 -4.12
N ALA A 416 33.64 -2.03 -3.00
CA ALA A 416 34.66 -1.97 -1.97
C ALA A 416 34.95 -3.36 -1.39
N ALA A 417 33.91 -4.14 -1.05
CA ALA A 417 34.08 -5.51 -0.59
C ALA A 417 34.78 -6.38 -1.66
N SER A 418 34.43 -6.26 -2.94
CA SER A 418 35.06 -7.05 -4.01
C SER A 418 36.54 -6.72 -4.18
N VAL A 419 36.92 -5.45 -4.12
CA VAL A 419 38.31 -5.00 -4.24
C VAL A 419 39.11 -5.44 -3.01
N LEU A 420 38.56 -5.26 -1.80
CA LEU A 420 39.22 -5.71 -0.57
C LEU A 420 39.47 -7.22 -0.58
N CYS A 421 38.47 -8.02 -0.96
CA CYS A 421 38.65 -9.47 -1.11
C CYS A 421 39.68 -9.82 -2.19
N GLY A 422 39.64 -9.15 -3.34
CA GLY A 422 40.61 -9.39 -4.41
C GLY A 422 42.04 -9.03 -4.02
N LEU A 423 42.23 -7.99 -3.19
CA LEU A 423 43.53 -7.56 -2.68
C LEU A 423 44.05 -8.48 -1.56
N MET A 424 43.18 -8.90 -0.63
CA MET A 424 43.56 -9.79 0.46
C MET A 424 44.00 -11.18 -0.02
N TRP A 425 43.33 -11.71 -1.06
CA TRP A 425 43.61 -13.03 -1.64
C TRP A 425 44.36 -12.94 -2.99
N TRP A 426 45.15 -11.88 -3.20
CA TRP A 426 45.81 -11.61 -4.48
C TRP A 426 46.67 -12.79 -4.95
N HIS A 427 46.31 -13.39 -6.09
CA HIS A 427 47.02 -14.54 -6.67
C HIS A 427 47.35 -15.65 -5.66
N SER A 428 46.43 -15.94 -4.73
CA SER A 428 46.59 -17.01 -3.73
C SER A 428 46.92 -18.35 -4.42
N ASP A 429 47.92 -19.08 -3.95
CA ASP A 429 48.37 -20.31 -4.59
C ASP A 429 47.33 -21.44 -4.47
N TYR A 430 47.27 -22.33 -5.47
CA TYR A 430 46.36 -23.49 -5.42
C TYR A 430 46.66 -24.44 -4.24
N ARG A 431 47.87 -24.34 -3.66
CA ARG A 431 48.36 -25.16 -2.55
C ARG A 431 47.86 -24.69 -1.18
N ASP A 432 47.54 -23.41 -1.03
CA ASP A 432 47.05 -22.84 0.22
C ASP A 432 45.54 -23.04 0.34
N VAL A 433 45.16 -24.32 0.50
CA VAL A 433 43.75 -24.75 0.50
C VAL A 433 42.96 -24.05 1.60
N HIS A 434 43.51 -23.93 2.82
CA HIS A 434 42.83 -23.25 3.93
C HIS A 434 42.45 -21.80 3.61
N ASP A 435 43.35 -21.06 2.96
CA ASP A 435 43.15 -19.65 2.64
C ASP A 435 42.04 -19.48 1.59
N ARG A 436 42.08 -20.28 0.52
CA ARG A 436 41.05 -20.31 -0.52
C ARG A 436 39.69 -20.81 -0.01
N LEU A 437 39.68 -21.79 0.90
CA LEU A 437 38.45 -22.24 1.58
C LEU A 437 37.84 -21.11 2.40
N GLY A 438 38.65 -20.32 3.09
CA GLY A 438 38.22 -19.11 3.79
C GLY A 438 37.56 -18.08 2.86
N LEU A 439 38.15 -17.83 1.69
CA LEU A 439 37.56 -16.96 0.66
C LEU A 439 36.19 -17.48 0.16
N LEU A 440 36.10 -18.76 -0.22
CA LEU A 440 34.85 -19.34 -0.73
C LEU A 440 33.74 -19.29 0.34
N PHE A 441 34.12 -19.46 1.60
CA PHE A 441 33.19 -19.33 2.72
C PHE A 441 32.77 -17.87 2.93
N PHE A 442 33.69 -16.92 2.85
CA PHE A 442 33.38 -15.49 2.92
C PHE A 442 32.38 -15.07 1.82
N ILE A 443 32.61 -15.51 0.57
CA ILE A 443 31.68 -15.26 -0.55
C ILE A 443 30.29 -15.81 -0.22
N SER A 444 30.21 -17.01 0.37
CA SER A 444 28.96 -17.64 0.79
C SER A 444 28.26 -16.89 1.93
N ILE A 445 29.00 -16.34 2.89
CA ILE A 445 28.44 -15.52 3.97
C ILE A 445 27.91 -14.20 3.40
N PHE A 446 28.73 -13.48 2.64
CA PHE A 446 28.40 -12.15 2.12
C PHE A 446 27.12 -12.18 1.28
N TRP A 447 27.04 -13.13 0.34
CA TRP A 447 25.87 -13.30 -0.53
C TRP A 447 24.72 -14.09 0.08
N GLY A 448 24.89 -14.66 1.28
CA GLY A 448 23.80 -15.22 2.07
C GLY A 448 23.09 -14.15 2.90
N VAL A 449 23.87 -13.35 3.65
CA VAL A 449 23.34 -12.38 4.60
C VAL A 449 22.75 -11.16 3.90
N LEU A 450 23.47 -10.55 2.95
CA LEU A 450 23.09 -9.26 2.38
C LEU A 450 21.75 -9.31 1.61
N PRO A 451 21.50 -10.26 0.70
CA PRO A 451 20.20 -10.38 0.02
C PRO A 451 19.05 -10.75 0.97
N SER A 452 19.29 -11.67 1.91
CA SER A 452 18.27 -12.12 2.87
C SER A 452 17.80 -11.00 3.78
N PHE A 453 18.75 -10.19 4.28
CA PHE A 453 18.46 -9.08 5.17
C PHE A 453 17.65 -7.99 4.44
N ASN A 454 18.07 -7.59 3.23
CA ASN A 454 17.35 -6.58 2.46
C ASN A 454 15.94 -7.03 2.06
N ALA A 455 15.80 -8.30 1.67
CA ALA A 455 14.53 -8.89 1.26
C ALA A 455 13.48 -8.93 2.38
N VAL A 456 13.88 -8.94 3.65
CA VAL A 456 12.95 -9.02 4.78
C VAL A 456 12.04 -7.79 4.90
N PHE A 457 12.51 -6.64 4.42
CA PHE A 457 11.80 -5.37 4.56
C PHE A 457 10.77 -5.11 3.46
N THR A 458 10.87 -5.79 2.32
CA THR A 458 10.02 -5.56 1.15
C THR A 458 8.53 -5.60 1.49
N PHE A 459 8.01 -6.74 1.97
CA PHE A 459 6.57 -6.87 2.21
C PHE A 459 6.04 -6.08 3.41
N PRO A 460 6.75 -6.01 4.56
CA PRO A 460 6.31 -5.15 5.66
C PRO A 460 6.17 -3.67 5.29
N GLN A 461 7.07 -3.13 4.46
CA GLN A 461 7.02 -1.74 4.02
C GLN A 461 5.92 -1.50 2.97
N GLU A 462 5.76 -2.42 2.02
CA GLU A 462 4.74 -2.31 0.97
C GLU A 462 3.32 -2.67 1.44
N ARG A 463 3.17 -3.22 2.65
CA ARG A 463 1.91 -3.76 3.18
C ARG A 463 0.73 -2.81 3.04
N ALA A 464 0.91 -1.54 3.37
CA ALA A 464 -0.18 -0.55 3.39
C ALA A 464 -0.68 -0.25 1.97
N ILE A 465 0.24 -0.12 1.01
CA ILE A 465 -0.11 0.06 -0.40
C ILE A 465 -0.79 -1.21 -0.89
N PHE A 466 -0.17 -2.37 -0.68
CA PHE A 466 -0.70 -3.66 -1.11
C PHE A 466 -2.12 -3.95 -0.59
N SER A 467 -2.40 -3.70 0.70
CA SER A 467 -3.74 -3.92 1.26
C SER A 467 -4.78 -3.01 0.63
N ARG A 468 -4.43 -1.74 0.38
CA ARG A 468 -5.31 -0.77 -0.30
C ARG A 468 -5.57 -1.18 -1.75
N GLU A 469 -4.52 -1.47 -2.51
CA GLU A 469 -4.63 -1.85 -3.93
C GLU A 469 -5.44 -3.15 -4.12
N ARG A 470 -5.36 -4.05 -3.16
CA ARG A 470 -6.12 -5.30 -3.16
C ARG A 470 -7.58 -5.10 -2.72
N ALA A 471 -7.83 -4.19 -1.77
CA ALA A 471 -9.20 -3.81 -1.38
C ALA A 471 -9.96 -3.14 -2.54
N SER A 472 -9.25 -2.38 -3.40
CA SER A 472 -9.84 -1.80 -4.62
C SER A 472 -9.86 -2.77 -5.82
N GLY A 473 -9.37 -4.00 -5.65
CA GLY A 473 -9.46 -5.05 -6.67
C GLY A 473 -8.60 -4.82 -7.92
N MET A 474 -7.49 -4.09 -7.82
CA MET A 474 -6.70 -3.70 -8.99
C MET A 474 -5.97 -4.87 -9.69
N TYR A 475 -5.58 -5.90 -8.93
CA TYR A 475 -4.85 -7.06 -9.48
C TYR A 475 -5.01 -8.31 -8.63
N THR A 476 -4.66 -9.46 -9.21
CA THR A 476 -4.63 -10.74 -8.49
C THR A 476 -3.37 -10.87 -7.62
N LEU A 477 -3.46 -11.58 -6.49
CA LEU A 477 -2.30 -11.87 -5.64
C LEU A 477 -1.19 -12.60 -6.41
N SER A 478 -1.57 -13.52 -7.29
CA SER A 478 -0.64 -14.30 -8.11
C SER A 478 0.14 -13.43 -9.10
N SER A 479 -0.51 -12.47 -9.78
CA SER A 479 0.19 -11.59 -10.73
C SER A 479 1.16 -10.66 -10.01
N TYR A 480 0.77 -10.13 -8.85
CA TYR A 480 1.66 -9.32 -8.00
C TYR A 480 2.86 -10.13 -7.52
N PHE A 481 2.65 -11.29 -6.90
CA PHE A 481 3.75 -12.10 -6.40
C PHE A 481 4.72 -12.52 -7.50
N MET A 482 4.19 -12.96 -8.65
CA MET A 482 5.02 -13.36 -9.78
C MET A 482 5.79 -12.17 -10.37
N ALA A 483 5.19 -10.96 -10.43
CA ALA A 483 5.91 -9.76 -10.83
C ALA A 483 7.08 -9.44 -9.88
N HIS A 484 6.91 -9.66 -8.57
CA HIS A 484 8.01 -9.56 -7.61
C HIS A 484 9.11 -10.58 -7.86
N VAL A 485 8.76 -11.84 -8.10
CA VAL A 485 9.76 -12.89 -8.39
C VAL A 485 10.58 -12.55 -9.65
N LEU A 486 9.92 -12.17 -10.75
CA LEU A 486 10.61 -11.81 -11.99
C LEU A 486 11.39 -10.49 -11.86
N GLY A 487 10.83 -9.49 -11.18
CA GLY A 487 11.48 -8.17 -11.03
C GLY A 487 12.72 -8.23 -10.16
N SER A 488 12.72 -9.08 -9.12
CA SER A 488 13.91 -9.38 -8.34
C SER A 488 15.00 -10.06 -9.16
N LEU A 489 14.63 -10.99 -10.04
CA LEU A 489 15.60 -11.74 -10.86
C LEU A 489 16.47 -10.82 -11.71
N SER A 490 15.91 -9.80 -12.35
CA SER A 490 16.70 -8.95 -13.26
C SER A 490 17.62 -7.96 -12.54
N MET A 491 17.19 -7.41 -11.39
CA MET A 491 17.92 -6.32 -10.74
C MET A 491 18.93 -6.80 -9.71
N GLU A 492 18.67 -7.92 -9.02
CA GLU A 492 19.52 -8.38 -7.92
C GLU A 492 20.74 -9.21 -8.38
N LEU A 493 20.77 -9.65 -9.64
CA LEU A 493 21.85 -10.49 -10.18
C LEU A 493 23.07 -9.67 -10.67
N VAL A 494 22.90 -8.38 -10.96
CA VAL A 494 23.95 -7.54 -11.55
C VAL A 494 25.13 -7.32 -10.59
N LEU A 495 24.86 -6.97 -9.33
CA LEU A 495 25.89 -6.72 -8.32
C LEU A 495 26.70 -7.98 -7.94
N PRO A 496 26.09 -9.15 -7.70
CA PRO A 496 26.84 -10.39 -7.47
C PRO A 496 27.67 -10.82 -8.68
N ALA A 497 27.18 -10.63 -9.90
CA ALA A 497 27.96 -10.93 -11.10
C ALA A 497 29.20 -10.03 -11.20
N ALA A 498 29.07 -8.73 -10.92
CA ALA A 498 30.20 -7.80 -10.90
C ALA A 498 31.22 -8.15 -9.80
N PHE A 499 30.74 -8.41 -8.57
CA PHE A 499 31.57 -8.80 -7.43
C PHE A 499 32.38 -10.07 -7.74
N LEU A 500 31.73 -11.12 -8.25
CA LEU A 500 32.41 -12.37 -8.53
C LEU A 500 33.40 -12.21 -9.68
N THR A 501 33.05 -11.45 -10.71
CA THR A 501 33.96 -11.22 -11.84
C THR A 501 35.25 -10.55 -11.37
N LEU A 502 35.16 -9.49 -10.56
CA LEU A 502 36.35 -8.84 -10.02
C LEU A 502 37.18 -9.77 -9.12
N THR A 503 36.54 -10.38 -8.12
CA THR A 503 37.23 -11.24 -7.15
C THR A 503 37.84 -12.50 -7.78
N TYR A 504 37.13 -13.14 -8.72
CA TYR A 504 37.58 -14.39 -9.33
C TYR A 504 38.91 -14.25 -10.08
N TRP A 505 39.05 -13.16 -10.87
CA TRP A 505 40.26 -12.89 -11.63
C TRP A 505 41.39 -12.34 -10.78
N MET A 506 41.11 -11.49 -9.78
CA MET A 506 42.14 -10.97 -8.87
C MET A 506 42.78 -12.06 -8.00
N VAL A 507 41.99 -13.05 -7.58
CA VAL A 507 42.46 -14.14 -6.73
C VAL A 507 43.21 -15.22 -7.52
N GLY A 508 42.93 -15.36 -8.81
CA GLY A 508 43.48 -16.47 -9.59
C GLY A 508 42.84 -17.82 -9.21
N LEU A 509 41.50 -17.84 -9.06
CA LEU A 509 40.73 -19.08 -8.96
C LEU A 509 40.90 -19.92 -10.23
N ARG A 510 40.40 -21.17 -10.23
CA ARG A 510 40.70 -22.17 -11.28
C ARG A 510 40.53 -21.61 -12.70
N PRO A 511 41.60 -21.44 -13.50
CA PRO A 511 41.50 -20.76 -14.78
C PRO A 511 40.67 -21.60 -15.77
N GLY A 512 39.66 -20.97 -16.36
CA GLY A 512 38.81 -21.59 -17.38
C GLY A 512 37.40 -20.99 -17.42
N LEU A 513 36.82 -20.93 -18.62
CA LEU A 513 35.48 -20.40 -18.83
C LEU A 513 34.41 -21.24 -18.10
N VAL A 514 34.53 -22.57 -18.15
CA VAL A 514 33.54 -23.48 -17.56
C VAL A 514 33.50 -23.39 -16.03
N PRO A 515 34.62 -23.48 -15.28
CA PRO A 515 34.61 -23.28 -13.83
C PRO A 515 34.10 -21.89 -13.41
N TYR A 516 34.44 -20.84 -14.17
CA TYR A 516 33.93 -19.49 -13.93
C TYR A 516 32.41 -19.42 -14.08
N LEU A 517 31.86 -19.89 -15.21
CA LEU A 517 30.42 -19.88 -15.47
C LEU A 517 29.63 -20.73 -14.48
N LEU A 518 30.17 -21.88 -14.05
CA LEU A 518 29.56 -22.71 -13.02
C LEU A 518 29.55 -22.00 -11.66
N THR A 519 30.67 -21.39 -11.27
CA THR A 519 30.77 -20.62 -10.01
C THR A 519 29.80 -19.45 -10.01
N LEU A 520 29.71 -18.73 -11.13
CA LEU A 520 28.77 -17.63 -11.32
C LEU A 520 27.32 -18.13 -11.22
N SER A 521 26.97 -19.18 -11.95
CA SER A 521 25.59 -19.71 -11.96
C SER A 521 25.13 -20.16 -10.57
N ILE A 522 26.01 -20.83 -9.80
CA ILE A 522 25.70 -21.25 -8.43
C ILE A 522 25.60 -20.06 -7.48
N LEU A 523 26.49 -19.07 -7.59
CA LEU A 523 26.41 -17.87 -6.78
C LEU A 523 25.09 -17.12 -7.03
N LEU A 524 24.71 -16.95 -8.31
CA LEU A 524 23.45 -16.31 -8.69
C LEU A 524 22.24 -17.08 -8.16
N LEU A 525 22.22 -18.42 -8.28
CA LEU A 525 21.17 -19.26 -7.70
C LEU A 525 21.09 -19.10 -6.17
N TYR A 526 22.22 -19.11 -5.50
CA TYR A 526 22.30 -18.97 -4.04
C TYR A 526 21.80 -17.60 -3.56
N VAL A 527 22.11 -16.52 -4.27
CA VAL A 527 21.58 -15.18 -3.99
C VAL A 527 20.05 -15.19 -4.05
N LEU A 528 19.46 -15.84 -5.06
CA LEU A 528 18.00 -15.94 -5.20
C LEU A 528 17.33 -16.79 -4.13
N VAL A 529 18.00 -17.86 -3.67
CA VAL A 529 17.55 -18.70 -2.55
C VAL A 529 17.56 -17.90 -1.25
N SER A 530 18.68 -17.23 -0.96
CA SER A 530 18.87 -16.41 0.25
C SER A 530 17.86 -15.26 0.30
N GLN A 531 17.69 -14.54 -0.82
CA GLN A 531 16.63 -13.55 -0.96
C GLN A 531 15.23 -14.15 -0.71
N GLY A 532 14.97 -15.36 -1.21
CA GLY A 532 13.72 -16.08 -0.99
C GLY A 532 13.42 -16.32 0.49
N LEU A 533 14.42 -16.70 1.28
CA LEU A 533 14.29 -16.87 2.74
C LEU A 533 13.87 -15.55 3.41
N GLY A 534 14.53 -14.45 3.08
CA GLY A 534 14.20 -13.12 3.59
C GLY A 534 12.76 -12.71 3.25
N LEU A 535 12.34 -12.90 2.00
CA LEU A 535 10.97 -12.65 1.55
C LEU A 535 9.94 -13.50 2.30
N ALA A 536 10.24 -14.78 2.55
CA ALA A 536 9.33 -15.68 3.24
C ALA A 536 9.14 -15.27 4.71
N LEU A 537 10.22 -14.92 5.41
CA LEU A 537 10.15 -14.46 6.79
C LEU A 537 9.50 -13.07 6.90
N GLY A 538 9.81 -12.15 5.99
CA GLY A 538 9.15 -10.84 5.90
C GLY A 538 7.65 -10.94 5.65
N ALA A 539 7.25 -11.85 4.75
CA ALA A 539 5.85 -12.14 4.45
C ALA A 539 5.10 -12.80 5.62
N ALA A 540 5.77 -13.68 6.38
CA ALA A 540 5.14 -14.40 7.49
C ALA A 540 4.91 -13.51 8.73
N ILE A 541 5.84 -12.60 9.03
CA ILE A 541 5.84 -11.82 10.27
C ILE A 541 5.10 -10.48 10.10
N MET A 542 5.16 -9.85 8.92
CA MET A 542 4.48 -8.58 8.60
C MET A 542 4.82 -7.42 9.57
N ASP A 543 6.00 -7.48 10.18
CA ASP A 543 6.60 -6.47 11.06
C ASP A 543 8.11 -6.42 10.80
N ALA A 544 8.59 -5.26 10.33
CA ALA A 544 9.97 -5.08 9.88
C ALA A 544 11.01 -5.33 10.98
N LYS A 545 10.74 -4.90 12.22
CA LYS A 545 11.71 -5.02 13.34
C LYS A 545 11.82 -6.47 13.79
N LYS A 546 10.69 -7.16 13.95
CA LYS A 546 10.68 -8.57 14.37
C LYS A 546 11.26 -9.48 13.30
N ALA A 547 10.93 -9.22 12.03
CA ALA A 547 11.39 -10.04 10.92
C ALA A 547 12.90 -9.94 10.72
N SER A 548 13.49 -8.74 10.86
CA SER A 548 14.94 -8.57 10.73
C SER A 548 15.71 -9.32 11.81
N THR A 549 15.25 -9.29 13.07
CA THR A 549 15.87 -10.06 14.16
C THR A 549 15.83 -11.57 13.89
N ILE A 550 14.73 -12.08 13.34
CA ILE A 550 14.61 -13.52 13.04
C ILE A 550 15.52 -13.91 11.87
N VAL A 551 15.61 -13.08 10.82
CA VAL A 551 16.52 -13.32 9.69
C VAL A 551 17.98 -13.32 10.15
N THR A 552 18.39 -12.35 10.99
CA THR A 552 19.79 -12.29 11.45
C THR A 552 20.16 -13.49 12.31
N VAL A 553 19.27 -13.93 13.21
CA VAL A 553 19.48 -15.14 14.03
C VAL A 553 19.55 -16.39 13.16
N THR A 554 18.66 -16.52 12.17
CA THR A 554 18.63 -17.66 11.25
C THR A 554 19.91 -17.72 10.41
N MET A 555 20.34 -16.57 9.89
CA MET A 555 21.58 -16.44 9.11
C MET A 555 22.81 -16.75 9.96
N LEU A 556 22.86 -16.28 11.22
CA LEU A 556 23.94 -16.62 12.14
C LEU A 556 24.03 -18.13 12.37
N ALA A 557 22.89 -18.81 12.56
CA ALA A 557 22.85 -20.27 12.68
C ALA A 557 23.36 -20.96 11.40
N PHE A 558 23.02 -20.44 10.22
CA PHE A 558 23.49 -20.97 8.93
C PHE A 558 24.98 -20.74 8.71
N VAL A 559 25.55 -19.63 9.19
CA VAL A 559 26.99 -19.38 9.17
C VAL A 559 27.72 -20.38 10.09
N LEU A 560 27.24 -20.59 11.32
CA LEU A 560 27.86 -21.55 12.25
C LEU A 560 27.83 -23.00 11.73
N THR A 561 26.75 -23.37 11.05
CA THR A 561 26.56 -24.72 10.46
C THR A 561 27.00 -24.83 9.01
N GLY A 562 27.62 -23.78 8.45
CA GLY A 562 28.05 -23.72 7.05
C GLY A 562 29.19 -24.68 6.70
N GLY A 563 29.81 -25.33 7.70
CA GLY A 563 30.81 -26.38 7.49
C GLY A 563 32.25 -25.90 7.34
N TYR A 564 32.53 -24.63 7.69
CA TYR A 564 33.89 -24.08 7.81
C TYR A 564 34.29 -23.87 9.28
N TYR A 565 33.43 -23.23 10.09
CA TYR A 565 33.74 -22.99 11.51
C TYR A 565 33.56 -24.24 12.39
N VAL A 566 32.51 -25.02 12.15
CA VAL A 566 32.18 -26.22 12.93
C VAL A 566 32.09 -27.42 12.00
N ASN A 567 33.10 -28.29 12.07
CA ASN A 567 33.18 -29.50 11.24
C ASN A 567 32.55 -30.73 11.93
N LYS A 568 32.71 -30.85 13.26
CA LYS A 568 32.15 -31.94 14.06
C LYS A 568 30.93 -31.47 14.82
N VAL A 569 29.77 -31.54 14.17
CA VAL A 569 28.47 -31.21 14.80
C VAL A 569 28.00 -32.40 15.64
N PRO A 570 27.58 -32.22 16.92
CA PRO A 570 27.01 -33.28 17.73
C PRO A 570 25.79 -33.93 17.05
N SER A 571 25.60 -35.25 17.24
CA SER A 571 24.55 -36.04 16.57
C SER A 571 23.14 -35.44 16.64
N GLY A 572 22.77 -34.82 17.77
CA GLY A 572 21.47 -34.16 17.96
C GLY A 572 21.26 -32.88 17.14
N MET A 573 22.33 -32.24 16.63
CA MET A 573 22.28 -30.98 15.87
C MET A 573 22.67 -31.13 14.39
N VAL A 574 22.98 -32.35 13.94
CA VAL A 574 23.41 -32.61 12.54
C VAL A 574 22.35 -32.20 11.52
N TRP A 575 21.05 -32.27 11.86
CA TRP A 575 19.96 -31.86 10.98
C TRP A 575 20.05 -30.39 10.54
N MET A 576 20.63 -29.51 11.37
CA MET A 576 20.74 -28.08 11.09
C MET A 576 21.65 -27.79 9.88
N LYS A 577 22.66 -28.64 9.66
CA LYS A 577 23.53 -28.63 8.46
C LYS A 577 22.70 -28.78 7.17
N TYR A 578 21.70 -29.67 7.17
CA TYR A 578 20.86 -29.93 6.00
C TYR A 578 19.79 -28.87 5.75
N VAL A 579 19.51 -28.01 6.73
CA VAL A 579 18.60 -26.85 6.58
C VAL A 579 19.36 -25.60 6.11
N SER A 580 20.66 -25.53 6.37
CA SER A 580 21.50 -24.38 6.03
C SER A 580 21.72 -24.25 4.52
N THR A 581 21.28 -23.12 3.95
CA THR A 581 21.55 -22.76 2.55
C THR A 581 23.03 -22.48 2.31
N THR A 582 23.70 -21.88 3.30
CA THR A 582 25.14 -21.57 3.26
C THR A 582 25.99 -22.82 3.12
N PHE A 583 25.60 -23.90 3.81
CA PHE A 583 26.30 -25.19 3.75
C PHE A 583 26.34 -25.77 2.32
N TYR A 584 25.20 -25.83 1.64
CA TYR A 584 25.15 -26.35 0.27
C TYR A 584 25.90 -25.47 -0.72
N CYS A 585 25.77 -24.15 -0.63
CA CYS A 585 26.50 -23.22 -1.50
C CYS A 585 28.01 -23.39 -1.36
N TYR A 586 28.51 -23.38 -0.11
CA TYR A 586 29.92 -23.53 0.19
C TYR A 586 30.48 -24.86 -0.35
N ARG A 587 29.78 -25.97 -0.13
CA ARG A 587 30.22 -27.29 -0.65
C ARG A 587 30.24 -27.35 -2.18
N ILE A 588 29.27 -26.73 -2.86
CA ILE A 588 29.27 -26.67 -4.33
C ILE A 588 30.43 -25.82 -4.84
N LEU A 589 30.72 -24.68 -4.20
CA LEU A 589 31.85 -23.82 -4.57
C LEU A 589 33.18 -24.58 -4.45
N ILE A 590 33.39 -25.33 -3.37
CA ILE A 590 34.56 -26.20 -3.19
C ILE A 590 34.63 -27.23 -4.33
N ALA A 591 33.54 -27.95 -4.59
CA ALA A 591 33.49 -28.99 -5.60
C ALA A 591 33.78 -28.45 -7.02
N ILE A 592 33.37 -27.22 -7.35
CA ILE A 592 33.69 -26.61 -8.65
C ILE A 592 35.18 -26.24 -8.75
N GLN A 593 35.75 -25.65 -7.68
CA GLN A 593 37.14 -25.20 -7.68
C GLN A 593 38.14 -26.36 -7.60
N TYR A 594 37.83 -27.38 -6.80
CA TYR A 594 38.74 -28.48 -6.47
C TYR A 594 38.34 -29.84 -7.09
N GLY A 595 37.15 -29.96 -7.67
CA GLY A 595 36.67 -31.21 -8.27
C GLY A 595 36.55 -32.33 -7.24
N ASN A 596 36.88 -33.56 -7.65
CA ASN A 596 36.98 -34.72 -6.75
C ASN A 596 38.23 -34.70 -5.85
N GLY A 597 38.97 -33.58 -5.79
CA GLY A 597 40.19 -33.48 -4.98
C GLY A 597 41.39 -34.28 -5.50
N GLU A 598 41.27 -35.05 -6.59
CA GLU A 598 42.32 -35.92 -7.13
C GLU A 598 43.66 -35.20 -7.38
N LYS A 599 43.62 -33.96 -7.87
CA LYS A 599 44.84 -33.14 -8.08
C LYS A 599 45.51 -32.74 -6.76
N ILE A 600 44.73 -32.48 -5.71
CA ILE A 600 45.27 -32.15 -4.38
C ILE A 600 45.78 -33.41 -3.69
N LEU A 601 45.01 -34.50 -3.74
CA LEU A 601 45.40 -35.80 -3.19
C LEU A 601 46.73 -36.28 -3.79
N ARG A 602 46.93 -36.12 -5.11
CA ARG A 602 48.21 -36.40 -5.77
C ARG A 602 49.34 -35.48 -5.32
N MET A 603 49.08 -34.20 -5.08
CA MET A 603 50.11 -33.25 -4.59
C MET A 603 50.51 -33.50 -3.14
N TYR A 604 49.59 -33.95 -2.28
CA TYR A 604 49.87 -34.35 -0.90
C TYR A 604 50.41 -35.78 -0.77
N GLY A 605 50.57 -36.51 -1.89
CA GLY A 605 51.13 -37.86 -1.91
C GLY A 605 50.17 -38.94 -1.38
N CYS A 606 48.86 -38.69 -1.36
CA CYS A 606 47.86 -39.59 -0.80
C CYS A 606 47.42 -40.72 -1.77
N GLU A 607 48.22 -41.08 -2.78
CA GLU A 607 47.87 -42.18 -3.69
C GLU A 607 47.96 -43.53 -2.97
N SER A 608 46.81 -44.19 -2.82
CA SER A 608 46.70 -45.60 -2.44
C SER A 608 47.44 -46.46 -3.47
N LYS A 609 48.68 -46.86 -3.15
CA LYS A 609 49.28 -48.07 -3.72
C LYS A 609 49.02 -49.23 -2.77
N GLY A 610 48.50 -50.31 -3.34
CA GLY A 610 47.84 -51.41 -2.65
C GLY A 610 48.63 -52.10 -1.53
N ALA A 611 47.84 -52.79 -0.70
CA ALA A 611 48.20 -53.88 0.21
C ALA A 611 49.54 -53.75 0.94
N GLY A 612 49.48 -53.12 2.13
CA GLY A 612 50.48 -53.29 3.17
C GLY A 612 51.21 -52.01 3.56
N ALA A 613 50.96 -51.58 4.80
CA ALA A 613 51.76 -50.65 5.60
C ALA A 613 51.71 -49.14 5.26
N ALA A 614 51.04 -48.40 6.17
CA ALA A 614 51.46 -47.09 6.67
C ALA A 614 51.45 -45.85 5.73
N ALA A 615 50.39 -45.65 4.95
CA ALA A 615 50.22 -44.42 4.15
C ALA A 615 48.86 -43.70 4.33
N ALA A 616 48.30 -43.71 5.54
CA ALA A 616 47.03 -43.01 5.86
C ALA A 616 47.11 -42.13 7.13
N THR A 617 48.27 -41.53 7.39
CA THR A 617 48.53 -40.73 8.62
C THR A 617 49.13 -39.35 8.37
N THR A 618 49.00 -38.78 7.18
CA THR A 618 49.24 -37.35 7.00
C THR A 618 47.95 -36.61 7.31
N ALA A 619 47.95 -35.71 8.31
CA ALA A 619 46.79 -34.89 8.69
C ALA A 619 46.15 -34.18 7.48
N GLY A 620 46.95 -33.83 6.47
CA GLY A 620 46.50 -33.26 5.20
C GLY A 620 45.61 -34.18 4.35
N CYS A 621 45.84 -35.50 4.32
CA CYS A 621 45.02 -36.41 3.52
C CYS A 621 43.61 -36.57 4.11
N LYS A 622 43.50 -36.74 5.43
CA LYS A 622 42.20 -36.79 6.14
C LYS A 622 41.44 -35.47 6.03
N PHE A 623 42.15 -34.35 6.08
CA PHE A 623 41.58 -33.02 5.89
C PHE A 623 40.96 -32.86 4.49
N VAL A 624 41.66 -33.29 3.43
CA VAL A 624 41.14 -33.22 2.06
C VAL A 624 39.92 -34.13 1.86
N GLU A 625 39.91 -35.30 2.50
CA GLU A 625 38.78 -36.23 2.45
C GLU A 625 37.53 -35.69 3.19
N GLU A 626 37.70 -35.09 4.37
CA GLU A 626 36.59 -34.54 5.17
C GLU A 626 36.08 -33.15 4.65
N GLU A 627 36.99 -32.26 4.23
CA GLU A 627 36.64 -30.89 3.84
C GLU A 627 36.42 -30.70 2.33
N VAL A 628 37.19 -31.37 1.47
CA VAL A 628 37.14 -31.15 0.01
C VAL A 628 36.21 -32.14 -0.69
N ILE A 629 36.25 -33.42 -0.33
CA ILE A 629 35.43 -34.46 -0.96
C ILE A 629 34.02 -34.46 -0.34
N GLY A 630 33.92 -34.47 1.00
CA GLY A 630 32.66 -34.35 1.73
C GLY A 630 31.66 -35.50 1.51
N ASP A 631 30.65 -35.58 2.38
CA ASP A 631 29.69 -36.71 2.38
C ASP A 631 28.56 -36.60 1.33
N ILE A 632 28.35 -35.42 0.74
CA ILE A 632 27.16 -35.12 -0.06
C ILE A 632 27.59 -34.74 -1.49
N GLY A 633 27.00 -35.41 -2.47
CA GLY A 633 27.30 -35.17 -3.88
C GLY A 633 26.97 -33.74 -4.35
N LEU A 634 27.66 -33.33 -5.42
CA LEU A 634 27.44 -32.05 -6.10
C LEU A 634 25.98 -31.87 -6.55
N TRP A 635 25.45 -32.86 -7.27
CA TRP A 635 24.09 -32.81 -7.83
C TRP A 635 22.99 -32.82 -6.78
N THR A 636 23.21 -33.54 -5.67
CA THR A 636 22.28 -33.52 -4.52
C THR A 636 22.24 -32.15 -3.86
N SER A 637 23.40 -31.48 -3.74
CA SER A 637 23.48 -30.12 -3.18
C SER A 637 22.80 -29.08 -4.08
N VAL A 638 23.02 -29.15 -5.41
CA VAL A 638 22.36 -28.27 -6.38
C VAL A 638 20.84 -28.49 -6.35
N SER A 639 20.39 -29.74 -6.31
CA SER A 639 18.96 -30.08 -6.22
C SER A 639 18.34 -29.57 -4.92
N ALA A 640 19.05 -29.68 -3.79
CA ALA A 640 18.60 -29.15 -2.51
C ALA A 640 18.43 -27.62 -2.56
N LEU A 641 19.40 -26.88 -3.12
CA LEU A 641 19.29 -25.43 -3.29
C LEU A 641 18.10 -25.04 -4.18
N PHE A 642 17.88 -25.76 -5.29
CA PHE A 642 16.73 -25.49 -6.16
C PHE A 642 15.39 -25.78 -5.47
N LEU A 643 15.32 -26.86 -4.68
CA LEU A 643 14.14 -27.18 -3.89
C LEU A 643 13.87 -26.12 -2.81
N MET A 644 14.92 -25.62 -2.15
CA MET A 644 14.82 -24.51 -1.20
C MET A 644 14.37 -23.21 -1.88
N PHE A 645 14.87 -22.91 -3.08
CA PHE A 645 14.43 -21.77 -3.87
C PHE A 645 12.91 -21.80 -4.09
N VAL A 646 12.38 -22.91 -4.60
CA VAL A 646 10.93 -23.07 -4.83
C VAL A 646 10.17 -23.05 -3.49
N GLY A 647 10.66 -23.76 -2.48
CA GLY A 647 10.04 -23.85 -1.16
C GLY A 647 9.85 -22.50 -0.48
N TYR A 648 10.88 -21.65 -0.45
CA TYR A 648 10.79 -20.32 0.16
C TYR A 648 9.83 -19.39 -0.60
N ARG A 649 9.79 -19.47 -1.94
CA ARG A 649 8.84 -18.68 -2.75
C ARG A 649 7.40 -19.12 -2.51
N VAL A 650 7.14 -20.42 -2.43
CA VAL A 650 5.81 -20.95 -2.10
C VAL A 650 5.41 -20.53 -0.68
N LEU A 651 6.32 -20.60 0.29
CA LEU A 651 6.08 -20.17 1.66
C LEU A 651 5.71 -18.68 1.72
N ALA A 652 6.46 -17.82 1.02
CA ALA A 652 6.18 -16.40 0.92
C ALA A 652 4.80 -16.12 0.31
N TYR A 653 4.44 -16.82 -0.78
CA TYR A 653 3.12 -16.70 -1.41
C TYR A 653 1.98 -17.13 -0.47
N LEU A 654 2.13 -18.26 0.22
CA LEU A 654 1.12 -18.75 1.18
C LEU A 654 0.97 -17.80 2.37
N ALA A 655 2.08 -17.23 2.87
CA ALA A 655 2.05 -16.22 3.92
C ALA A 655 1.27 -14.97 3.48
N LEU A 656 1.55 -14.43 2.29
CA LEU A 656 0.80 -13.30 1.72
C LEU A 656 -0.68 -13.60 1.48
N ARG A 657 -1.02 -14.86 1.16
CA ARG A 657 -2.40 -15.28 0.97
C ARG A 657 -3.19 -15.32 2.28
N ARG A 658 -2.53 -15.61 3.41
CA ARG A 658 -3.15 -15.69 4.74
C ARG A 658 -3.43 -14.34 5.38
N ILE A 659 -2.86 -13.26 4.86
CA ILE A 659 -3.14 -11.91 5.34
C ILE A 659 -4.61 -11.61 5.04
N LYS A 660 -5.42 -11.64 6.11
CA LYS A 660 -6.80 -11.17 6.06
C LYS A 660 -6.76 -9.67 5.75
N LEU A 661 -7.40 -9.29 4.65
CA LEU A 661 -7.65 -7.91 4.24
C LEU A 661 -8.61 -7.23 5.22
#